data_AF-A0A523J2S6-F1
#
_entry.id   AF-A0A523J2S6-F1
#
_cell.length_a   1.000
_cell.length_b   1.000
_cell.length_c   1.000
_cell.angle_alpha   90.00
_cell.angle_beta   90.00
_cell.angle_gamma   90.00
#
_symmetry.space_group_name_H-M   'P 1'
#
loop_
_entity.id
_entity.type
_entity.pdbx_description
1 polymer ?
#
loop_
_entity_poly.entity_id
_entity_poly.type
_entity_poly.pdbx_seq_one_letter_code
_entity_poly.pdbx_strand_id
1 'polypeptide(L)'
;MRTHLGLLLLVVLSVPESAGARSKPIVVYYENEQISRVERDTNLDGRPDQWEHYAGGKQPVRIDKDEDFNGQVDLWQFFDAGQLIRQEQDIDGDGKIDLWIELDERGQPTREKRDTNGDGLSDWLLIYKNGEKQRLEKDPDGNGVPNEIARFSAGKVVELIIDNNEDGKPETRATFLPDGKKELEEQDSNGDGNFDLRLYYERGVKVRVETDSNHNGRTDRITFFRKEKIEREEIDADHDGRFETVVYFKRGLQTRQERDQDGDGSAELSVYYDENGARTHEDLDSDGDGAIDTRRTYEADLLVRETRDMDEDGHPETTEIFEAGVIVLREVDNNKDHTVDVWVHFEKGVRVRQEEDRDFDGRVDAEYDFREDELVEQREDTTGDGRLDLHIRLRDSKPIRREQDRNADGRPDFVELLQKGVVIRQEIDEDYDGRVDLWSFFANGKLEKQEQDSTGDGRANLWIQLDPRSGERIRVLEDSNADGRVDSWKKFEGGVCTLQEIDTDFDGEPDRFVELAGGAPSRTREDRNQDGQVDYRAEHTEDGSLLRDWTDEDFDGVFEISVHYEAGKRVQVELDPDGDGKPQGRIFYDPESGLRTREERDEDEDGRPETVTFFREGQMSRQERDSDGDGHIDQWIRFDAQGKPGKEEVDTNRDGKPDVTKLYRAGVQIEQREDRNYDDKDDHIVEYVSGVPTRTKTDTNFDGSFDTTVWLSQDVPTRQETDTDHDGHVDTISMFEKGQLVRQEADSDGDARFETTSYFAGGSLIRIERDMNGDQQVDQISYFEGGQDEATRVERDTDFDGRFDASVTLSKGVQVAQELDTDGDGRPDQWLKLGPGGRITEKREDRDRDGKPDVTVRFDAEGRPSEQVEDTDEDGTPNRITRFVNGVPHEVDEDTDGDGCLDHRQVFDPTGVLKQDILDTDGNCKYDTWTYFEGGQIVRRELDTNKNVFVDVWEYFEDGRKVTQAEARGRCTKPNIVFHFAADGERITRQEEDRNCNQRPDRLTRFDEAGQPTFRCTPREILQYEAGVATLSLEDTTGDGYADRRLLFQGGAPLRDEADTNGDRLPDVWITYVRGKVTTQDEDTDFDGQIDQRFDLATEEPQPVNGAAKPPSLAAFERIRCQGFSDFWRR
;
A
#
# COMPACT_ATOMS: atom_id res chain seq x y z
N MET A 1 79.14 -45.65 -38.76
CA MET A 1 79.94 -46.16 -39.91
C MET A 1 80.22 -47.65 -39.71
N ARG A 2 80.74 -48.32 -40.75
CA ARG A 2 81.36 -49.68 -40.81
C ARG A 2 82.41 -49.94 -39.69
N THR A 3 82.84 -51.15 -39.26
CA THR A 3 82.54 -52.60 -39.59
C THR A 3 83.31 -53.59 -38.67
N HIS A 4 82.73 -54.78 -38.38
CA HIS A 4 83.34 -56.14 -38.21
C HIS A 4 84.53 -56.39 -37.21
N LEU A 5 85.01 -57.62 -36.86
CA LEU A 5 84.85 -59.02 -37.36
C LEU A 5 85.26 -60.12 -36.30
N GLY A 6 84.54 -61.27 -36.23
CA GLY A 6 84.99 -62.69 -36.04
C GLY A 6 85.95 -63.19 -34.89
N LEU A 7 86.16 -64.51 -34.60
CA LEU A 7 85.55 -65.79 -35.07
C LEU A 7 86.06 -67.10 -34.33
N LEU A 8 85.19 -68.10 -34.04
CA LEU A 8 85.41 -69.61 -34.00
C LEU A 8 86.37 -70.32 -32.96
N LEU A 9 86.38 -71.66 -32.61
CA LEU A 9 85.53 -72.90 -32.81
C LEU A 9 85.92 -74.11 -31.85
N LEU A 10 84.96 -75.03 -31.52
CA LEU A 10 84.94 -76.49 -31.06
C LEU A 10 86.10 -77.21 -30.29
N VAL A 11 85.88 -78.31 -29.52
CA VAL A 11 85.69 -79.78 -29.83
C VAL A 11 85.48 -80.55 -28.46
N VAL A 12 84.88 -81.74 -28.14
CA VAL A 12 83.97 -82.87 -28.60
C VAL A 12 84.54 -84.21 -27.99
N LEU A 13 83.89 -85.31 -27.51
CA LEU A 13 82.58 -86.04 -27.62
C LEU A 13 81.99 -86.33 -26.18
N SER A 14 81.38 -87.43 -25.65
CA SER A 14 81.05 -88.85 -25.97
C SER A 14 79.81 -89.41 -25.17
N VAL A 15 79.37 -90.68 -25.35
CA VAL A 15 78.11 -91.27 -24.75
C VAL A 15 78.20 -92.82 -24.51
N PRO A 16 77.25 -93.51 -23.82
CA PRO A 16 76.08 -94.15 -24.51
C PRO A 16 74.70 -94.19 -23.77
N GLU A 17 73.67 -94.42 -24.59
CA GLU A 17 72.19 -94.45 -24.42
C GLU A 17 71.59 -95.35 -23.30
N SER A 18 70.36 -95.09 -22.80
CA SER A 18 69.07 -95.43 -23.46
C SER A 18 67.95 -94.37 -23.34
N ALA A 19 66.92 -94.52 -24.20
CA ALA A 19 65.97 -93.48 -24.58
C ALA A 19 64.85 -93.14 -23.56
N GLY A 20 64.47 -91.86 -23.57
CA GLY A 20 63.32 -91.23 -22.92
C GLY A 20 63.46 -89.72 -23.13
N ALA A 21 62.45 -89.06 -23.72
CA ALA A 21 62.63 -87.69 -24.21
C ALA A 21 62.82 -86.69 -23.03
N ARG A 22 63.91 -85.92 -23.08
CA ARG A 22 64.06 -84.71 -22.26
C ARG A 22 63.38 -83.57 -23.01
N SER A 23 62.37 -82.93 -22.40
CA SER A 23 62.05 -81.54 -22.72
C SER A 23 63.30 -80.68 -22.50
N LYS A 24 63.39 -79.55 -23.21
CA LYS A 24 64.37 -78.51 -22.91
C LYS A 24 63.56 -77.35 -22.34
N PRO A 25 63.89 -76.81 -21.15
CA PRO A 25 63.16 -75.68 -20.58
C PRO A 25 63.28 -74.40 -21.41
N ILE A 26 64.22 -74.37 -22.37
CA ILE A 26 64.34 -73.34 -23.40
C ILE A 26 64.66 -74.02 -24.74
N VAL A 27 63.93 -73.68 -25.81
CA VAL A 27 64.19 -74.10 -27.19
C VAL A 27 64.40 -72.86 -28.06
N VAL A 28 65.62 -72.67 -28.55
CA VAL A 28 65.97 -71.53 -29.43
C VAL A 28 65.95 -71.95 -30.89
N TYR A 29 65.19 -71.22 -31.70
CA TYR A 29 65.04 -71.37 -33.14
C TYR A 29 65.85 -70.30 -33.87
N TYR A 30 66.50 -70.70 -34.96
CA TYR A 30 67.36 -69.83 -35.75
C TYR A 30 66.95 -69.83 -37.22
N GLU A 31 66.96 -68.66 -37.84
CA GLU A 31 66.78 -68.48 -39.27
C GLU A 31 67.87 -67.53 -39.79
N ASN A 32 68.53 -67.90 -40.89
CA ASN A 32 69.69 -67.17 -41.44
C ASN A 32 70.79 -66.85 -40.38
N GLU A 33 71.07 -67.81 -39.50
CA GLU A 33 72.02 -67.72 -38.36
C GLU A 33 71.65 -66.70 -37.26
N GLN A 34 70.48 -66.07 -37.33
CA GLN A 34 69.94 -65.19 -36.29
C GLN A 34 68.83 -65.89 -35.49
N ILE A 35 68.65 -65.52 -34.22
CA ILE A 35 67.50 -65.99 -33.43
C ILE A 35 66.22 -65.46 -34.10
N SER A 36 65.28 -66.36 -34.39
CA SER A 36 63.94 -66.01 -34.89
C SER A 36 62.85 -66.26 -33.86
N ARG A 37 63.02 -67.24 -32.97
CA ARG A 37 62.10 -67.51 -31.85
C ARG A 37 62.81 -68.18 -30.68
N VAL A 38 62.42 -67.87 -29.44
CA VAL A 38 62.75 -68.62 -28.24
C VAL A 38 61.45 -69.12 -27.63
N GLU A 39 61.35 -70.41 -27.40
CA GLU A 39 60.28 -71.01 -26.60
C GLU A 39 60.84 -71.30 -25.20
N ARG A 40 60.06 -71.05 -24.16
CA ARG A 40 60.36 -71.43 -22.78
C ARG A 40 59.22 -72.28 -22.24
N ASP A 41 59.60 -73.16 -21.32
CA ASP A 41 58.76 -74.04 -20.51
C ASP A 41 59.13 -73.66 -19.07
N THR A 42 58.41 -72.68 -18.51
CA THR A 42 58.71 -72.05 -17.21
C THR A 42 58.10 -72.82 -16.04
N ASN A 43 56.94 -73.45 -16.25
CA ASN A 43 56.28 -74.33 -15.28
C ASN A 43 56.89 -75.75 -15.21
N LEU A 44 57.69 -76.16 -16.21
CA LEU A 44 58.38 -77.45 -16.32
C LEU A 44 57.48 -78.69 -16.57
N ASP A 45 56.27 -78.52 -17.12
CA ASP A 45 55.39 -79.65 -17.52
C ASP A 45 55.86 -80.36 -18.80
N GLY A 46 56.69 -79.71 -19.62
CA GLY A 46 57.21 -80.22 -20.89
C GLY A 46 56.56 -79.63 -22.15
N ARG A 47 55.61 -78.70 -22.00
CA ARG A 47 55.08 -77.80 -23.04
C ARG A 47 55.70 -76.42 -22.85
N PRO A 48 55.96 -75.67 -23.94
CA PRO A 48 56.26 -74.26 -23.79
C PRO A 48 55.00 -73.47 -23.35
N ASP A 49 55.22 -72.48 -22.50
CA ASP A 49 54.25 -71.53 -21.92
C ASP A 49 54.62 -70.07 -22.24
N GLN A 50 55.80 -69.82 -22.83
CA GLN A 50 56.20 -68.50 -23.32
C GLN A 50 56.94 -68.60 -24.66
N TRP A 51 56.59 -67.75 -25.64
CA TRP A 51 57.22 -67.68 -26.95
C TRP A 51 57.67 -66.25 -27.28
N GLU A 52 58.98 -66.01 -27.25
CA GLU A 52 59.59 -64.76 -27.68
C GLU A 52 59.92 -64.82 -29.18
N HIS A 53 59.38 -63.91 -29.98
CA HIS A 53 59.62 -63.83 -31.43
C HIS A 53 60.57 -62.68 -31.75
N TYR A 54 61.58 -62.93 -32.59
CA TYR A 54 62.71 -62.03 -32.85
C TYR A 54 62.79 -61.64 -34.33
N ALA A 55 62.92 -60.35 -34.63
CA ALA A 55 63.29 -59.85 -35.94
C ALA A 55 64.72 -59.28 -35.90
N GLY A 56 65.64 -59.86 -36.67
CA GLY A 56 67.06 -59.45 -36.66
C GLY A 56 67.91 -59.96 -35.49
N GLY A 57 67.33 -60.80 -34.61
CA GLY A 57 68.07 -61.63 -33.65
C GLY A 57 68.79 -60.92 -32.50
N LYS A 58 68.31 -59.74 -32.05
CA LYS A 58 68.89 -59.00 -30.90
C LYS A 58 67.96 -58.84 -29.70
N GLN A 59 66.72 -58.45 -29.96
CA GLN A 59 65.66 -58.25 -28.98
C GLN A 59 64.37 -58.87 -29.54
N PRO A 60 63.44 -59.33 -28.70
CA PRO A 60 62.13 -59.75 -29.16
C PRO A 60 61.36 -58.54 -29.72
N VAL A 61 60.54 -58.77 -30.73
CA VAL A 61 59.54 -57.81 -31.24
C VAL A 61 58.12 -58.16 -30.78
N ARG A 62 57.93 -59.37 -30.29
CA ARG A 62 56.69 -59.89 -29.73
C ARG A 62 57.02 -60.98 -28.70
N ILE A 63 56.31 -61.03 -27.59
CA ILE A 63 56.37 -62.09 -26.59
C ILE A 63 54.94 -62.56 -26.35
N ASP A 64 54.73 -63.86 -26.48
CA ASP A 64 53.48 -64.56 -26.23
C ASP A 64 53.63 -65.31 -24.90
N LYS A 65 52.57 -65.37 -24.09
CA LYS A 65 52.51 -66.08 -22.82
C LYS A 65 51.17 -66.81 -22.64
N ASP A 66 51.25 -67.90 -21.92
CA ASP A 66 50.16 -68.72 -21.38
C ASP A 66 50.26 -68.56 -19.84
N GLU A 67 49.69 -67.49 -19.28
CA GLU A 67 49.81 -67.14 -17.85
C GLU A 67 48.91 -68.00 -16.94
N ASP A 68 47.83 -68.61 -17.45
CA ASP A 68 47.01 -69.61 -16.72
C ASP A 68 47.50 -71.07 -16.90
N PHE A 69 48.37 -71.33 -17.87
CA PHE A 69 48.94 -72.63 -18.25
C PHE A 69 47.96 -73.65 -18.86
N ASN A 70 46.88 -73.21 -19.52
CA ASN A 70 45.92 -74.10 -20.19
C ASN A 70 46.44 -74.71 -21.51
N GLY A 71 47.51 -74.16 -22.09
CA GLY A 71 48.09 -74.56 -23.38
C GLY A 71 47.69 -73.66 -24.54
N GLN A 72 47.18 -72.46 -24.26
CA GLN A 72 46.83 -71.41 -25.22
C GLN A 72 47.44 -70.09 -24.77
N VAL A 73 47.71 -69.18 -25.69
CA VAL A 73 48.29 -67.88 -25.35
C VAL A 73 47.17 -66.95 -24.90
N ASP A 74 47.30 -66.35 -23.72
CA ASP A 74 46.36 -65.39 -23.13
C ASP A 74 46.92 -63.94 -23.13
N LEU A 75 48.24 -63.77 -23.20
CA LEU A 75 48.89 -62.46 -23.16
C LEU A 75 49.94 -62.29 -24.27
N TRP A 76 49.77 -61.24 -25.08
CA TRP A 76 50.70 -60.83 -26.14
C TRP A 76 51.30 -59.45 -25.86
N GLN A 77 52.62 -59.35 -25.90
CA GLN A 77 53.37 -58.12 -25.60
C GLN A 77 54.26 -57.76 -26.80
N PHE A 78 54.13 -56.55 -27.35
CA PHE A 78 54.77 -56.12 -28.60
C PHE A 78 55.79 -55.01 -28.36
N PHE A 79 56.94 -55.13 -29.03
CA PHE A 79 58.11 -54.31 -28.77
C PHE A 79 58.68 -53.71 -30.06
N ASP A 80 59.05 -52.42 -30.02
CA ASP A 80 59.92 -51.80 -31.02
C ASP A 80 61.18 -51.25 -30.33
N ALA A 81 62.34 -51.40 -30.96
CA ALA A 81 63.67 -51.09 -30.43
C ALA A 81 63.98 -51.65 -29.00
N GLY A 82 63.19 -52.61 -28.50
CA GLY A 82 63.26 -53.16 -27.15
C GLY A 82 62.33 -52.52 -26.11
N GLN A 83 61.53 -51.53 -26.50
CA GLN A 83 60.50 -50.91 -25.66
C GLN A 83 59.14 -51.53 -25.92
N LEU A 84 58.37 -51.82 -24.86
CA LEU A 84 57.00 -52.28 -24.97
C LEU A 84 56.11 -51.13 -25.51
N ILE A 85 55.56 -51.31 -26.71
CA ILE A 85 54.71 -50.31 -27.38
C ILE A 85 53.23 -50.69 -27.36
N ARG A 86 52.92 -51.98 -27.16
CA ARG A 86 51.53 -52.48 -27.14
C ARG A 86 51.41 -53.77 -26.34
N GLN A 87 50.33 -53.92 -25.62
CA GLN A 87 49.90 -55.17 -24.97
C GLN A 87 48.50 -55.54 -25.46
N GLU A 88 48.25 -56.83 -25.67
CA GLU A 88 46.96 -57.43 -26.00
C GLU A 88 46.73 -58.59 -25.04
N GLN A 89 45.52 -58.76 -24.50
CA GLN A 89 45.21 -59.79 -23.51
C GLN A 89 43.79 -60.37 -23.69
N ASP A 90 43.70 -61.69 -23.67
CA ASP A 90 42.51 -62.50 -23.43
C ASP A 90 42.24 -62.52 -21.91
N ILE A 91 41.02 -62.23 -21.47
CA ILE A 91 40.62 -62.13 -20.07
C ILE A 91 39.58 -63.21 -19.70
N ASP A 92 38.72 -63.60 -20.63
CA ASP A 92 37.67 -64.61 -20.41
C ASP A 92 38.06 -66.05 -20.85
N GLY A 93 39.05 -66.18 -21.74
CA GLY A 93 39.63 -67.43 -22.20
C GLY A 93 38.99 -68.04 -23.45
N ASP A 94 38.18 -67.30 -24.22
CA ASP A 94 37.57 -67.81 -25.47
C ASP A 94 38.53 -67.87 -26.68
N GLY A 95 39.73 -67.28 -26.58
CA GLY A 95 40.76 -67.25 -27.62
C GLY A 95 40.72 -66.03 -28.53
N LYS A 96 39.92 -65.00 -28.19
CA LYS A 96 40.01 -63.64 -28.73
C LYS A 96 40.94 -62.77 -27.87
N ILE A 97 40.78 -61.45 -27.95
CA ILE A 97 41.46 -60.46 -27.12
C ILE A 97 40.37 -59.56 -26.55
N ASP A 98 40.36 -59.37 -25.23
CA ASP A 98 39.40 -58.50 -24.53
C ASP A 98 39.99 -57.13 -24.19
N LEU A 99 41.33 -56.99 -24.18
CA LEU A 99 42.02 -55.78 -23.73
C LEU A 99 43.21 -55.46 -24.64
N TRP A 100 43.25 -54.25 -25.18
CA TRP A 100 44.40 -53.71 -25.91
C TRP A 100 44.90 -52.43 -25.24
N ILE A 101 46.21 -52.33 -24.99
CA ILE A 101 46.85 -51.14 -24.41
C ILE A 101 47.95 -50.68 -25.37
N GLU A 102 47.88 -49.44 -25.85
CA GLU A 102 48.92 -48.77 -26.65
C GLU A 102 49.76 -47.86 -25.74
N LEU A 103 51.09 -47.96 -25.80
CA LEU A 103 52.04 -47.29 -24.90
C LEU A 103 52.94 -46.29 -25.65
N ASP A 104 53.40 -45.24 -24.97
CA ASP A 104 54.34 -44.24 -25.51
C ASP A 104 55.83 -44.61 -25.32
N GLU A 105 56.73 -43.74 -25.79
CA GLU A 105 58.19 -43.81 -25.60
C GLU A 105 58.64 -43.76 -24.11
N ARG A 106 57.71 -43.74 -23.15
CA ARG A 106 57.96 -43.77 -21.70
C ARG A 106 57.23 -44.92 -20.99
N GLY A 107 56.50 -45.76 -21.73
CA GLY A 107 55.68 -46.84 -21.18
C GLY A 107 54.38 -46.36 -20.51
N GLN A 108 53.93 -45.13 -20.79
CA GLN A 108 52.62 -44.61 -20.34
C GLN A 108 51.53 -44.98 -21.34
N PRO A 109 50.29 -45.29 -20.88
CA PRO A 109 49.18 -45.54 -21.79
C PRO A 109 48.85 -44.30 -22.63
N THR A 110 48.55 -44.54 -23.90
CA THR A 110 48.06 -43.57 -24.89
C THR A 110 46.64 -43.91 -25.33
N ARG A 111 46.35 -45.20 -25.48
CA ARG A 111 45.00 -45.75 -25.62
C ARG A 111 44.86 -47.04 -24.82
N GLU A 112 43.66 -47.25 -24.32
CA GLU A 112 43.21 -48.49 -23.68
C GLU A 112 41.86 -48.83 -24.31
N LYS A 113 41.78 -49.98 -24.96
CA LYS A 113 40.56 -50.53 -25.54
C LYS A 113 40.13 -51.75 -24.74
N ARG A 114 38.82 -51.91 -24.57
CA ARG A 114 38.23 -53.14 -24.03
C ARG A 114 37.14 -53.62 -24.97
N ASP A 115 36.97 -54.93 -25.05
CA ASP A 115 35.70 -55.58 -25.35
C ASP A 115 35.05 -55.88 -23.99
N THR A 116 33.82 -55.43 -23.78
CA THR A 116 33.00 -55.72 -22.59
C THR A 116 31.72 -56.49 -22.92
N ASN A 117 31.52 -56.87 -24.18
CA ASN A 117 30.35 -57.59 -24.68
C ASN A 117 30.66 -59.05 -25.12
N GLY A 118 31.92 -59.35 -25.46
CA GLY A 118 32.45 -60.67 -25.82
C GLY A 118 32.39 -61.03 -27.31
N ASP A 119 32.13 -60.09 -28.23
CA ASP A 119 32.01 -60.38 -29.67
C ASP A 119 33.37 -60.51 -30.39
N GLY A 120 34.42 -59.88 -29.86
CA GLY A 120 35.77 -59.80 -30.45
C GLY A 120 36.17 -58.43 -30.99
N LEU A 121 35.35 -57.39 -30.76
CA LEU A 121 35.60 -56.00 -31.12
C LEU A 121 35.54 -55.11 -29.88
N SER A 122 36.30 -54.01 -29.90
CA SER A 122 36.37 -53.11 -28.74
C SER A 122 35.18 -52.15 -28.66
N ASP A 123 34.21 -52.44 -27.80
CA ASP A 123 33.06 -51.59 -27.45
C ASP A 123 33.43 -50.41 -26.53
N TRP A 124 34.68 -50.33 -26.04
CA TRP A 124 35.12 -49.32 -25.09
C TRP A 124 36.52 -48.82 -25.44
N LEU A 125 36.71 -47.49 -25.49
CA LEU A 125 37.99 -46.85 -25.81
C LEU A 125 38.27 -45.63 -24.92
N LEU A 126 39.30 -45.73 -24.10
CA LEU A 126 39.84 -44.63 -23.29
C LEU A 126 41.14 -44.09 -23.90
N ILE A 127 41.14 -42.80 -24.22
CA ILE A 127 42.26 -42.07 -24.80
C ILE A 127 42.96 -41.24 -23.72
N TYR A 128 44.28 -41.36 -23.66
CA TYR A 128 45.18 -40.69 -22.74
C TYR A 128 46.09 -39.69 -23.47
N LYS A 129 46.65 -38.73 -22.73
CA LYS A 129 47.64 -37.77 -23.23
C LYS A 129 48.56 -37.36 -22.09
N ASN A 130 49.88 -37.53 -22.25
CA ASN A 130 50.87 -37.34 -21.19
C ASN A 130 50.55 -38.14 -19.90
N GLY A 131 49.92 -39.33 -20.04
CA GLY A 131 49.47 -40.16 -18.92
C GLY A 131 48.13 -39.76 -18.29
N GLU A 132 47.56 -38.59 -18.60
CA GLU A 132 46.23 -38.19 -18.11
C GLU A 132 45.11 -38.67 -19.03
N LYS A 133 43.96 -39.04 -18.46
CA LYS A 133 42.73 -39.34 -19.22
C LYS A 133 42.26 -38.07 -19.95
N GLN A 134 41.78 -38.23 -21.19
CA GLN A 134 41.25 -37.12 -22.00
C GLN A 134 39.83 -37.37 -22.50
N ARG A 135 39.54 -38.58 -22.97
CA ARG A 135 38.27 -38.92 -23.61
C ARG A 135 38.00 -40.42 -23.47
N LEU A 136 36.82 -40.76 -22.99
CA LEU A 136 36.24 -42.09 -23.04
C LEU A 136 35.18 -42.11 -24.13
N GLU A 137 35.15 -43.20 -24.89
CA GLU A 137 34.16 -43.56 -25.89
C GLU A 137 33.61 -44.95 -25.53
N LYS A 138 32.30 -45.16 -25.64
CA LYS A 138 31.66 -46.49 -25.55
C LYS A 138 30.66 -46.68 -26.69
N ASP A 139 30.63 -47.87 -27.24
CA ASP A 139 29.91 -48.34 -28.43
C ASP A 139 29.22 -49.69 -28.07
N PRO A 140 28.22 -49.69 -27.15
CA PRO A 140 27.74 -50.93 -26.53
C PRO A 140 26.85 -51.79 -27.43
N ASP A 141 26.48 -51.31 -28.62
CA ASP A 141 25.78 -52.10 -29.65
C ASP A 141 26.75 -52.74 -30.67
N GLY A 142 28.02 -52.30 -30.70
CA GLY A 142 29.11 -52.87 -31.48
C GLY A 142 29.15 -52.44 -32.95
N ASN A 143 28.46 -51.36 -33.34
CA ASN A 143 28.36 -50.97 -34.75
C ASN A 143 29.53 -50.14 -35.29
N GLY A 144 30.34 -49.53 -34.41
CA GLY A 144 31.49 -48.71 -34.76
C GLY A 144 31.34 -47.21 -34.50
N VAL A 145 30.24 -46.78 -33.87
CA VAL A 145 29.95 -45.38 -33.50
C VAL A 145 29.68 -45.31 -31.99
N PRO A 146 30.44 -44.51 -31.21
CA PRO A 146 30.30 -44.55 -29.75
C PRO A 146 29.12 -43.72 -29.24
N ASN A 147 28.10 -44.39 -28.72
CA ASN A 147 26.92 -43.79 -28.09
C ASN A 147 27.23 -42.96 -26.84
N GLU A 148 28.24 -43.33 -26.03
CA GLU A 148 28.63 -42.54 -24.85
C GLU A 148 30.02 -41.93 -25.03
N ILE A 149 30.11 -40.60 -24.91
CA ILE A 149 31.37 -39.86 -25.01
C ILE A 149 31.54 -38.99 -23.76
N ALA A 150 32.55 -39.29 -22.94
CA ALA A 150 32.91 -38.46 -21.77
C ALA A 150 34.29 -37.82 -21.95
N ARG A 151 34.40 -36.50 -21.77
CA ARG A 151 35.67 -35.76 -21.81
C ARG A 151 36.19 -35.47 -20.41
N PHE A 152 37.52 -35.50 -20.28
CA PHE A 152 38.20 -35.35 -19.00
C PHE A 152 39.15 -34.14 -18.98
N SER A 153 39.21 -33.47 -17.83
CA SER A 153 40.22 -32.46 -17.50
C SER A 153 40.68 -32.66 -16.05
N ALA A 154 42.00 -32.61 -15.80
CA ALA A 154 42.59 -32.90 -14.49
C ALA A 154 42.05 -34.19 -13.82
N GLY A 155 41.80 -35.24 -14.62
CA GLY A 155 41.28 -36.53 -14.17
C GLY A 155 39.78 -36.62 -13.88
N LYS A 156 38.99 -35.54 -14.03
CA LYS A 156 37.53 -35.53 -13.84
C LYS A 156 36.79 -35.34 -15.14
N VAL A 157 35.54 -35.82 -15.22
CA VAL A 157 34.63 -35.50 -16.33
C VAL A 157 34.32 -34.00 -16.31
N VAL A 158 34.35 -33.36 -17.47
CA VAL A 158 33.93 -31.97 -17.71
C VAL A 158 32.78 -31.85 -18.72
N GLU A 159 32.62 -32.85 -19.58
CA GLU A 159 31.51 -32.98 -20.54
C GLU A 159 31.16 -34.47 -20.66
N LEU A 160 29.86 -34.78 -20.66
CA LEU A 160 29.28 -36.07 -21.01
C LEU A 160 28.27 -35.85 -22.13
N ILE A 161 28.33 -36.71 -23.15
CA ILE A 161 27.43 -36.74 -24.31
C ILE A 161 26.91 -38.18 -24.43
N ILE A 162 25.60 -38.34 -24.61
CA ILE A 162 24.93 -39.62 -24.83
C ILE A 162 24.05 -39.50 -26.08
N ASP A 163 24.33 -40.32 -27.09
CA ASP A 163 23.70 -40.39 -28.41
C ASP A 163 23.37 -41.86 -28.73
N ASN A 164 22.21 -42.31 -28.27
CA ASN A 164 21.77 -43.71 -28.34
C ASN A 164 21.15 -44.08 -29.70
N ASN A 165 20.87 -43.09 -30.56
CA ASN A 165 20.26 -43.28 -31.87
C ASN A 165 21.23 -43.02 -33.06
N GLU A 166 22.34 -42.32 -32.81
CA GLU A 166 23.47 -42.06 -33.72
C GLU A 166 23.15 -41.20 -34.95
N ASP A 167 22.08 -40.40 -34.92
CA ASP A 167 21.89 -39.36 -35.93
C ASP A 167 22.87 -38.17 -35.79
N GLY A 168 23.68 -38.16 -34.72
CA GLY A 168 24.68 -37.15 -34.40
C GLY A 168 24.16 -36.05 -33.47
N LYS A 169 22.94 -36.19 -32.94
CA LYS A 169 22.32 -35.30 -31.96
C LYS A 169 22.05 -36.09 -30.66
N PRO A 170 22.75 -35.78 -29.57
CA PRO A 170 22.66 -36.57 -28.35
C PRO A 170 21.34 -36.34 -27.60
N GLU A 171 20.69 -37.39 -27.09
CA GLU A 171 19.51 -37.25 -26.22
C GLU A 171 19.88 -36.67 -24.85
N THR A 172 21.17 -36.65 -24.47
CA THR A 172 21.64 -35.97 -23.26
C THR A 172 23.03 -35.38 -23.42
N ARG A 173 23.21 -34.12 -23.00
CA ARG A 173 24.50 -33.48 -22.75
C ARG A 173 24.58 -32.97 -21.32
N ALA A 174 25.65 -33.26 -20.60
CA ALA A 174 25.91 -32.68 -19.29
C ALA A 174 27.31 -32.07 -19.19
N THR A 175 27.42 -30.86 -18.65
CA THR A 175 28.67 -30.17 -18.35
C THR A 175 28.93 -30.13 -16.84
N PHE A 176 30.21 -30.09 -16.45
CA PHE A 176 30.62 -30.23 -15.06
C PHE A 176 31.71 -29.21 -14.69
N LEU A 177 31.53 -28.59 -13.52
CA LEU A 177 32.49 -27.71 -12.88
C LEU A 177 33.82 -28.44 -12.59
N PRO A 178 34.97 -27.73 -12.48
CA PRO A 178 36.25 -28.34 -12.11
C PRO A 178 36.28 -29.05 -10.74
N ASP A 179 35.28 -28.85 -9.88
CA ASP A 179 35.13 -29.63 -8.64
C ASP A 179 34.54 -31.04 -8.87
N GLY A 180 33.88 -31.28 -10.00
CA GLY A 180 33.29 -32.54 -10.44
C GLY A 180 31.75 -32.60 -10.38
N LYS A 181 31.08 -31.49 -10.09
CA LYS A 181 29.60 -31.40 -10.02
C LYS A 181 29.01 -30.89 -11.33
N LYS A 182 27.75 -31.25 -11.61
CA LYS A 182 26.99 -30.71 -12.76
C LYS A 182 26.88 -29.19 -12.69
N GLU A 183 26.88 -28.57 -13.86
CA GLU A 183 26.71 -27.14 -14.12
C GLU A 183 25.47 -26.90 -14.97
N LEU A 184 25.38 -27.59 -16.11
CA LEU A 184 24.22 -27.65 -16.99
C LEU A 184 23.98 -29.10 -17.42
N GLU A 185 22.72 -29.51 -17.53
CA GLU A 185 22.27 -30.75 -18.16
C GLU A 185 21.17 -30.43 -19.16
N GLU A 186 21.39 -30.76 -20.42
CA GLU A 186 20.46 -30.62 -21.54
C GLU A 186 19.95 -32.03 -21.92
N GLN A 187 18.64 -32.19 -22.10
CA GLN A 187 17.99 -33.44 -22.51
C GLN A 187 17.05 -33.18 -23.68
N ASP A 188 17.04 -34.10 -24.64
CA ASP A 188 16.05 -34.18 -25.73
C ASP A 188 15.22 -35.43 -25.43
N SER A 189 14.00 -35.20 -24.95
CA SER A 189 13.10 -36.25 -24.45
C SER A 189 12.26 -36.87 -25.58
N ASN A 190 12.24 -36.26 -26.77
CA ASN A 190 11.35 -36.61 -27.86
C ASN A 190 12.08 -37.24 -29.08
N GLY A 191 13.38 -37.00 -29.24
CA GLY A 191 14.24 -37.50 -30.31
C GLY A 191 14.22 -36.69 -31.62
N ASP A 192 13.82 -35.41 -31.60
CA ASP A 192 13.80 -34.55 -32.79
C ASP A 192 15.15 -33.87 -33.06
N GLY A 193 15.97 -33.66 -32.03
CA GLY A 193 17.27 -33.04 -32.09
C GLY A 193 17.47 -31.72 -31.37
N ASN A 194 16.43 -31.19 -30.74
CA ASN A 194 16.48 -29.99 -29.93
C ASN A 194 16.28 -30.36 -28.47
N PHE A 195 17.10 -29.81 -27.57
CA PHE A 195 16.95 -30.07 -26.14
C PHE A 195 15.68 -29.39 -25.59
N ASP A 196 14.66 -30.21 -25.32
CA ASP A 196 13.38 -29.82 -24.73
C ASP A 196 13.43 -29.58 -23.22
N LEU A 197 14.53 -29.97 -22.55
CA LEU A 197 14.72 -29.75 -21.11
C LEU A 197 16.16 -29.31 -20.80
N ARG A 198 16.33 -28.22 -20.04
CA ARG A 198 17.64 -27.76 -19.54
C ARG A 198 17.61 -27.52 -18.04
N LEU A 199 18.52 -28.14 -17.30
CA LEU A 199 18.65 -28.04 -15.85
C LEU A 199 19.95 -27.33 -15.48
N TYR A 200 19.85 -26.20 -14.77
CA TYR A 200 20.98 -25.37 -14.37
C TYR A 200 21.30 -25.58 -12.88
N TYR A 201 22.59 -25.69 -12.56
CA TYR A 201 23.09 -26.05 -11.24
C TYR A 201 24.17 -25.08 -10.73
N GLU A 202 23.92 -24.41 -9.60
CA GLU A 202 24.95 -23.67 -8.88
C GLU A 202 25.63 -24.55 -7.85
N ARG A 203 26.94 -24.75 -8.00
CA ARG A 203 27.78 -25.56 -7.07
C ARG A 203 27.20 -26.96 -6.80
N GLY A 204 26.42 -27.50 -7.74
CA GLY A 204 25.72 -28.79 -7.68
C GLY A 204 24.28 -28.78 -7.15
N VAL A 205 23.70 -27.62 -6.81
CA VAL A 205 22.30 -27.47 -6.39
C VAL A 205 21.49 -26.92 -7.57
N LYS A 206 20.33 -27.51 -7.88
CA LYS A 206 19.47 -27.07 -8.98
C LYS A 206 18.88 -25.68 -8.68
N VAL A 207 19.08 -24.72 -9.58
CA VAL A 207 18.61 -23.32 -9.43
C VAL A 207 17.58 -22.90 -10.48
N ARG A 208 17.63 -23.46 -11.69
CA ARG A 208 16.68 -23.17 -12.77
C ARG A 208 16.42 -24.41 -13.61
N VAL A 209 15.20 -24.56 -14.12
CA VAL A 209 14.84 -25.52 -15.17
C VAL A 209 14.14 -24.74 -16.28
N GLU A 210 14.56 -24.95 -17.51
CA GLU A 210 13.87 -24.52 -18.73
C GLU A 210 13.25 -25.74 -19.40
N THR A 211 11.99 -25.65 -19.83
CA THR A 211 11.26 -26.71 -20.54
C THR A 211 10.63 -26.16 -21.82
N ASP A 212 10.64 -26.95 -22.89
CA ASP A 212 9.84 -26.80 -24.10
C ASP A 212 8.76 -27.91 -24.09
N SER A 213 7.60 -27.60 -23.51
CA SER A 213 6.52 -28.55 -23.24
C SER A 213 5.70 -28.89 -24.48
N ASN A 214 5.76 -28.07 -25.53
CA ASN A 214 5.07 -28.26 -26.79
C ASN A 214 5.97 -28.77 -27.94
N HIS A 215 7.29 -28.78 -27.73
CA HIS A 215 8.34 -29.22 -28.65
C HIS A 215 8.43 -28.39 -29.95
N ASN A 216 8.53 -27.06 -29.83
CA ASN A 216 8.73 -26.16 -30.99
C ASN A 216 10.19 -25.66 -31.19
N GLY A 217 11.10 -26.01 -30.29
CA GLY A 217 12.48 -25.53 -30.24
C GLY A 217 12.66 -24.27 -29.37
N ARG A 218 11.66 -23.89 -28.56
CA ARG A 218 11.69 -22.75 -27.63
C ARG A 218 11.18 -23.17 -26.27
N THR A 219 11.83 -22.64 -25.23
CA THR A 219 11.39 -22.82 -23.85
C THR A 219 10.03 -22.11 -23.62
N ASP A 220 9.02 -22.87 -23.22
CA ASP A 220 7.68 -22.37 -22.84
C ASP A 220 7.45 -22.33 -21.33
N ARG A 221 8.39 -22.84 -20.53
CA ARG A 221 8.38 -22.71 -19.06
C ARG A 221 9.77 -22.56 -18.46
N ILE A 222 9.91 -21.67 -17.47
CA ILE A 222 11.11 -21.53 -16.65
C ILE A 222 10.74 -21.63 -15.16
N THR A 223 11.18 -22.69 -14.48
CA THR A 223 11.01 -22.89 -13.03
C THR A 223 12.29 -22.50 -12.28
N PHE A 224 12.18 -21.57 -11.32
CA PHE A 224 13.28 -21.10 -10.48
C PHE A 224 13.24 -21.72 -9.07
N PHE A 225 14.42 -22.03 -8.52
CA PHE A 225 14.56 -22.76 -7.26
C PHE A 225 15.46 -22.02 -6.25
N ARG A 226 14.94 -21.77 -5.04
CA ARG A 226 15.69 -21.25 -3.89
C ARG A 226 15.69 -22.27 -2.76
N LYS A 227 16.88 -22.73 -2.35
CA LYS A 227 17.07 -23.77 -1.30
C LYS A 227 16.27 -25.05 -1.59
N GLU A 228 16.42 -25.56 -2.82
CA GLU A 228 15.75 -26.77 -3.36
C GLU A 228 14.22 -26.72 -3.46
N LYS A 229 13.58 -25.60 -3.11
CA LYS A 229 12.15 -25.36 -3.32
C LYS A 229 11.92 -24.42 -4.50
N ILE A 230 10.79 -24.57 -5.18
CA ILE A 230 10.33 -23.60 -6.20
C ILE A 230 10.15 -22.24 -5.52
N GLU A 231 10.62 -21.19 -6.19
CA GLU A 231 10.43 -19.78 -5.80
C GLU A 231 9.44 -19.08 -6.75
N ARG A 232 9.65 -19.22 -8.07
CA ARG A 232 8.69 -18.79 -9.10
C ARG A 232 8.72 -19.69 -10.34
N GLU A 233 7.65 -19.65 -11.12
CA GLU A 233 7.57 -20.20 -12.47
C GLU A 233 7.14 -19.12 -13.46
N GLU A 234 7.84 -19.01 -14.59
CA GLU A 234 7.48 -18.19 -15.76
C GLU A 234 6.94 -19.14 -16.84
N ILE A 235 5.83 -18.77 -17.50
CA ILE A 235 5.13 -19.62 -18.47
C ILE A 235 4.70 -18.78 -19.67
N ASP A 236 5.03 -19.28 -20.87
CA ASP A 236 4.54 -18.84 -22.19
C ASP A 236 3.39 -19.78 -22.58
N ALA A 237 2.15 -19.39 -22.29
CA ALA A 237 0.98 -20.26 -22.37
C ALA A 237 0.21 -20.14 -23.71
N ASP A 238 0.43 -19.09 -24.49
CA ASP A 238 -0.05 -18.98 -25.88
C ASP A 238 1.01 -19.37 -26.94
N HIS A 239 2.29 -19.41 -26.54
CA HIS A 239 3.48 -19.88 -27.28
C HIS A 239 4.02 -18.88 -28.33
N ASP A 240 3.87 -17.58 -28.11
CA ASP A 240 4.46 -16.50 -28.95
C ASP A 240 5.98 -16.34 -28.77
N GLY A 241 6.51 -16.70 -27.59
CA GLY A 241 7.91 -16.51 -27.17
C GLY A 241 8.13 -15.50 -26.03
N ARG A 242 7.08 -14.91 -25.45
CA ARG A 242 7.07 -14.15 -24.19
C ARG A 242 6.52 -15.02 -23.06
N PHE A 243 6.95 -14.80 -21.82
CA PHE A 243 6.40 -15.48 -20.65
C PHE A 243 5.30 -14.62 -20.03
N GLU A 244 4.08 -14.75 -20.52
CA GLU A 244 2.96 -13.89 -20.11
C GLU A 244 2.51 -14.20 -18.66
N THR A 245 2.68 -15.43 -18.17
CA THR A 245 2.19 -15.84 -16.84
C THR A 245 3.34 -16.09 -15.86
N VAL A 246 3.29 -15.47 -14.67
CA VAL A 246 4.28 -15.67 -13.59
C VAL A 246 3.62 -16.14 -12.30
N VAL A 247 4.06 -17.28 -11.76
CA VAL A 247 3.50 -17.91 -10.54
C VAL A 247 4.52 -17.92 -9.41
N TYR A 248 4.15 -17.42 -8.23
CA TYR A 248 5.07 -17.23 -7.09
C TYR A 248 4.75 -18.18 -5.93
N PHE A 249 5.80 -18.76 -5.35
CA PHE A 249 5.69 -19.81 -4.35
C PHE A 249 6.38 -19.46 -3.02
N LYS A 250 5.61 -19.45 -1.92
CA LYS A 250 6.13 -19.22 -0.57
C LYS A 250 6.13 -20.53 0.21
N ARG A 251 7.33 -20.96 0.66
CA ARG A 251 7.56 -22.26 1.35
C ARG A 251 7.18 -23.52 0.55
N GLY A 252 6.70 -23.40 -0.69
CA GLY A 252 6.18 -24.50 -1.52
C GLY A 252 4.66 -24.49 -1.73
N LEU A 253 3.96 -23.44 -1.29
CA LEU A 253 2.57 -23.14 -1.65
C LEU A 253 2.54 -21.96 -2.63
N GLN A 254 1.65 -21.99 -3.62
CA GLN A 254 1.38 -20.84 -4.49
C GLN A 254 0.79 -19.70 -3.66
N THR A 255 1.26 -18.46 -3.87
CA THR A 255 0.81 -17.27 -3.13
C THR A 255 0.35 -16.12 -4.01
N ARG A 256 0.90 -15.99 -5.23
CA ARG A 256 0.46 -15.04 -6.26
C ARG A 256 0.60 -15.67 -7.64
N GLN A 257 -0.26 -15.29 -8.57
CA GLN A 257 -0.10 -15.53 -10.01
C GLN A 257 -0.41 -14.23 -10.75
N GLU A 258 0.52 -13.78 -11.58
CA GLU A 258 0.41 -12.62 -12.47
C GLU A 258 0.21 -13.10 -13.92
N ARG A 259 -0.44 -12.28 -14.75
CA ARG A 259 -0.56 -12.48 -16.19
C ARG A 259 -0.56 -11.15 -16.95
N ASP A 260 0.44 -10.98 -17.83
CA ASP A 260 0.81 -9.84 -18.68
C ASP A 260 0.59 -10.23 -20.16
N GLN A 261 -0.66 -10.21 -20.66
CA GLN A 261 -0.99 -10.87 -21.94
C GLN A 261 -0.57 -10.07 -23.18
N ASP A 262 -0.44 -8.74 -23.12
CA ASP A 262 0.06 -7.95 -24.25
C ASP A 262 1.59 -7.72 -24.22
N GLY A 263 2.20 -7.88 -23.04
CA GLY A 263 3.63 -7.86 -22.83
C GLY A 263 4.21 -6.45 -22.73
N ASP A 264 3.52 -5.53 -22.04
CA ASP A 264 4.04 -4.19 -21.71
C ASP A 264 4.84 -4.17 -20.39
N GLY A 265 4.59 -5.12 -19.48
CA GLY A 265 5.25 -5.27 -18.17
C GLY A 265 4.34 -4.99 -16.96
N SER A 266 3.12 -4.56 -17.19
CA SER A 266 1.97 -4.55 -16.25
C SER A 266 1.34 -5.95 -16.24
N ALA A 267 0.20 -6.16 -15.54
CA ALA A 267 -0.46 -7.48 -15.54
C ALA A 267 -1.98 -7.38 -15.39
N GLU A 268 -2.71 -7.67 -16.45
CA GLU A 268 -4.19 -7.62 -16.51
C GLU A 268 -4.90 -8.59 -15.57
N LEU A 269 -4.16 -9.54 -14.97
CA LEU A 269 -4.68 -10.37 -13.89
C LEU A 269 -3.61 -10.68 -12.84
N SER A 270 -3.87 -10.33 -11.58
CA SER A 270 -3.10 -10.72 -10.39
C SER A 270 -3.98 -11.47 -9.39
N VAL A 271 -3.79 -12.79 -9.25
CA VAL A 271 -4.54 -13.68 -8.34
C VAL A 271 -3.73 -13.99 -7.08
N TYR A 272 -4.33 -13.86 -5.89
CA TYR A 272 -3.66 -14.04 -4.60
C TYR A 272 -4.28 -15.14 -3.72
N TYR A 273 -3.44 -15.93 -3.05
CA TYR A 273 -3.83 -17.15 -2.35
C TYR A 273 -3.43 -17.17 -0.86
N ASP A 274 -4.22 -17.84 -0.02
CA ASP A 274 -4.00 -17.98 1.43
C ASP A 274 -3.03 -19.13 1.81
N GLU A 275 -2.79 -19.34 3.11
CA GLU A 275 -1.93 -20.46 3.58
C GLU A 275 -2.55 -21.87 3.35
N ASN A 276 -3.81 -21.97 2.90
CA ASN A 276 -4.47 -23.22 2.52
C ASN A 276 -4.51 -23.44 0.99
N GLY A 277 -4.21 -22.42 0.18
CA GLY A 277 -4.31 -22.43 -1.27
C GLY A 277 -5.68 -22.02 -1.83
N ALA A 278 -6.57 -21.45 -1.00
CA ALA A 278 -7.80 -20.82 -1.46
C ALA A 278 -7.52 -19.39 -1.94
N ARG A 279 -8.30 -18.88 -2.91
CA ARG A 279 -8.15 -17.47 -3.34
C ARG A 279 -8.63 -16.51 -2.26
N THR A 280 -7.98 -15.35 -2.22
CA THR A 280 -8.29 -14.23 -1.32
C THR A 280 -8.76 -13.00 -2.10
N HIS A 281 -8.07 -12.66 -3.18
CA HIS A 281 -8.48 -11.63 -4.12
C HIS A 281 -7.92 -11.89 -5.53
N GLU A 282 -8.58 -11.30 -6.52
CA GLU A 282 -8.14 -11.17 -7.91
C GLU A 282 -8.17 -9.67 -8.25
N ASP A 283 -7.03 -9.13 -8.66
CA ASP A 283 -6.87 -7.77 -9.19
C ASP A 283 -6.83 -7.85 -10.73
N LEU A 284 -7.53 -6.95 -11.41
CA LEU A 284 -7.65 -6.90 -12.87
C LEU A 284 -7.47 -5.47 -13.38
N ASP A 285 -6.75 -5.35 -14.49
CA ASP A 285 -6.87 -4.25 -15.46
C ASP A 285 -7.80 -4.79 -16.57
N SER A 286 -8.91 -4.11 -16.85
CA SER A 286 -9.97 -4.59 -17.75
C SER A 286 -10.03 -3.84 -19.08
N ASP A 287 -9.37 -2.68 -19.23
CA ASP A 287 -9.33 -1.91 -20.48
C ASP A 287 -7.92 -1.72 -21.10
N GLY A 288 -6.87 -1.99 -20.34
CA GLY A 288 -5.50 -2.22 -20.81
C GLY A 288 -4.60 -0.99 -20.81
N ASP A 289 -4.53 -0.27 -19.69
CA ASP A 289 -3.67 0.91 -19.52
C ASP A 289 -2.55 0.76 -18.47
N GLY A 290 -2.57 -0.33 -17.69
CA GLY A 290 -1.60 -0.65 -16.64
C GLY A 290 -2.13 -0.43 -15.20
N ALA A 291 -3.30 0.18 -15.02
CA ALA A 291 -3.92 0.39 -13.72
C ALA A 291 -4.96 -0.69 -13.36
N ILE A 292 -5.12 -0.99 -12.06
CA ILE A 292 -6.06 -2.02 -11.59
C ILE A 292 -7.46 -1.41 -11.43
N ASP A 293 -8.25 -1.42 -12.50
CA ASP A 293 -9.64 -0.94 -12.44
C ASP A 293 -10.57 -1.85 -11.63
N THR A 294 -10.32 -3.16 -11.50
CA THR A 294 -11.27 -4.10 -10.89
C THR A 294 -10.61 -5.01 -9.87
N ARG A 295 -11.19 -5.09 -8.67
CA ARG A 295 -10.78 -6.01 -7.60
C ARG A 295 -11.93 -6.90 -7.14
N ARG A 296 -11.72 -8.22 -7.16
CA ARG A 296 -12.61 -9.25 -6.60
C ARG A 296 -12.05 -9.80 -5.31
N THR A 297 -12.87 -9.94 -4.27
CA THR A 297 -12.49 -10.49 -2.96
C THR A 297 -13.26 -11.78 -2.68
N TYR A 298 -12.56 -12.79 -2.18
CA TYR A 298 -13.05 -14.15 -1.97
C TYR A 298 -12.92 -14.59 -0.51
N GLU A 299 -13.95 -15.25 0.02
CA GLU A 299 -13.88 -16.03 1.24
C GLU A 299 -14.16 -17.51 0.93
N ALA A 300 -13.23 -18.40 1.28
CA ALA A 300 -13.32 -19.84 1.02
C ALA A 300 -13.67 -20.18 -0.46
N ASP A 301 -13.01 -19.49 -1.39
CA ASP A 301 -13.21 -19.55 -2.86
C ASP A 301 -14.59 -19.07 -3.39
N LEU A 302 -15.48 -18.56 -2.53
CA LEU A 302 -16.70 -17.85 -2.93
C LEU A 302 -16.45 -16.35 -3.03
N LEU A 303 -16.89 -15.72 -4.11
CA LEU A 303 -16.87 -14.26 -4.26
C LEU A 303 -17.77 -13.64 -3.19
N VAL A 304 -17.25 -12.64 -2.47
CA VAL A 304 -17.97 -11.88 -1.44
C VAL A 304 -18.05 -10.38 -1.74
N ARG A 305 -17.10 -9.82 -2.51
CA ARG A 305 -17.12 -8.43 -2.98
C ARG A 305 -16.46 -8.32 -4.36
N GLU A 306 -16.97 -7.46 -5.22
CA GLU A 306 -16.29 -6.93 -6.40
C GLU A 306 -16.31 -5.40 -6.31
N THR A 307 -15.21 -4.73 -6.65
CA THR A 307 -15.11 -3.26 -6.73
C THR A 307 -14.54 -2.86 -8.08
N ARG A 308 -15.02 -1.77 -8.67
CA ARG A 308 -14.49 -1.18 -9.91
C ARG A 308 -14.23 0.32 -9.73
N ASP A 309 -13.09 0.77 -10.25
CA ASP A 309 -12.40 2.05 -10.07
C ASP A 309 -11.88 2.48 -11.46
N MET A 310 -12.75 3.10 -12.28
CA MET A 310 -12.53 3.30 -13.73
C MET A 310 -11.88 4.64 -14.10
N ASP A 311 -11.35 5.40 -13.13
CA ASP A 311 -10.47 6.56 -13.38
C ASP A 311 -9.30 6.69 -12.38
N GLU A 312 -8.88 5.56 -11.80
CA GLU A 312 -7.62 5.36 -11.09
C GLU A 312 -7.44 6.16 -9.77
N ASP A 313 -8.46 6.82 -9.25
CA ASP A 313 -8.29 7.74 -8.12
C ASP A 313 -8.26 7.05 -6.73
N GLY A 314 -8.64 5.78 -6.67
CA GLY A 314 -8.63 4.93 -5.49
C GLY A 314 -9.98 4.77 -4.80
N HIS A 315 -11.03 5.43 -5.30
CA HIS A 315 -12.39 5.39 -4.76
C HIS A 315 -13.36 4.72 -5.76
N PRO A 316 -13.63 3.41 -5.63
CA PRO A 316 -14.31 2.64 -6.67
C PRO A 316 -15.77 3.06 -6.89
N GLU A 317 -16.11 3.53 -8.09
CA GLU A 317 -17.47 4.00 -8.42
C GLU A 317 -18.50 2.87 -8.52
N THR A 318 -18.09 1.61 -8.41
CA THR A 318 -19.05 0.51 -8.19
C THR A 318 -18.51 -0.51 -7.20
N THR A 319 -19.30 -0.80 -6.16
CA THR A 319 -19.11 -1.95 -5.26
C THR A 319 -20.28 -2.92 -5.40
N GLU A 320 -20.02 -4.20 -5.62
CA GLU A 320 -21.01 -5.29 -5.53
C GLU A 320 -20.66 -6.22 -4.36
N ILE A 321 -21.65 -6.55 -3.52
CA ILE A 321 -21.48 -7.43 -2.35
C ILE A 321 -22.31 -8.70 -2.55
N PHE A 322 -21.72 -9.85 -2.21
CA PHE A 322 -22.26 -11.19 -2.48
C PHE A 322 -22.34 -12.02 -1.19
N GLU A 323 -23.51 -12.62 -0.91
CA GLU A 323 -23.64 -13.68 0.10
C GLU A 323 -23.70 -15.05 -0.59
N ALA A 324 -22.81 -15.97 -0.18
CA ALA A 324 -22.73 -17.34 -0.72
C ALA A 324 -22.65 -17.42 -2.27
N GLY A 325 -22.04 -16.42 -2.91
CA GLY A 325 -21.92 -16.32 -4.37
C GLY A 325 -23.16 -15.77 -5.09
N VAL A 326 -24.09 -15.12 -4.38
CA VAL A 326 -25.25 -14.41 -4.95
C VAL A 326 -25.21 -12.95 -4.51
N ILE A 327 -25.36 -12.01 -5.44
CA ILE A 327 -25.38 -10.58 -5.12
C ILE A 327 -26.52 -10.25 -4.14
N VAL A 328 -26.22 -9.39 -3.15
CA VAL A 328 -27.15 -8.88 -2.15
C VAL A 328 -27.23 -7.35 -2.12
N LEU A 329 -26.16 -6.66 -2.54
CA LEU A 329 -26.08 -5.20 -2.66
C LEU A 329 -25.22 -4.82 -3.87
N ARG A 330 -25.60 -3.75 -4.57
CA ARG A 330 -24.69 -2.93 -5.38
C ARG A 330 -24.74 -1.49 -4.85
N GLU A 331 -23.59 -0.84 -4.82
CA GLU A 331 -23.36 0.57 -4.50
C GLU A 331 -22.72 1.19 -5.75
N VAL A 332 -23.15 2.38 -6.18
CA VAL A 332 -22.62 3.09 -7.35
C VAL A 332 -22.47 4.59 -7.05
N ASP A 333 -21.31 5.15 -7.34
CA ASP A 333 -21.08 6.60 -7.53
C ASP A 333 -21.25 6.89 -9.03
N ASN A 334 -22.09 7.85 -9.42
CA ASN A 334 -22.27 8.29 -10.81
C ASN A 334 -21.60 9.64 -11.10
N ASN A 335 -21.27 10.43 -10.07
CA ASN A 335 -20.84 11.81 -10.21
C ASN A 335 -19.31 12.00 -10.06
N LYS A 336 -18.65 11.02 -9.42
CA LYS A 336 -17.22 10.93 -9.07
C LYS A 336 -16.78 11.96 -8.02
N ASP A 337 -17.49 11.99 -6.89
CA ASP A 337 -17.18 12.80 -5.70
C ASP A 337 -16.78 11.97 -4.45
N HIS A 338 -16.77 10.64 -4.58
CA HIS A 338 -16.45 9.64 -3.55
C HIS A 338 -17.59 9.31 -2.58
N THR A 339 -18.78 9.87 -2.82
CA THR A 339 -20.04 9.46 -2.18
C THR A 339 -20.75 8.42 -3.05
N VAL A 340 -21.46 7.47 -2.42
CA VAL A 340 -22.34 6.55 -3.17
C VAL A 340 -23.64 7.29 -3.48
N ASP A 341 -24.04 7.29 -4.75
CA ASP A 341 -25.30 7.87 -5.21
C ASP A 341 -26.44 6.84 -5.22
N VAL A 342 -26.14 5.59 -5.59
CA VAL A 342 -27.17 4.56 -5.85
C VAL A 342 -26.88 3.25 -5.14
N TRP A 343 -27.84 2.80 -4.33
CA TRP A 343 -27.85 1.51 -3.67
C TRP A 343 -28.91 0.60 -4.30
N VAL A 344 -28.57 -0.65 -4.63
CA VAL A 344 -29.50 -1.64 -5.18
C VAL A 344 -29.44 -2.91 -4.35
N HIS A 345 -30.51 -3.21 -3.61
CA HIS A 345 -30.61 -4.39 -2.77
C HIS A 345 -31.25 -5.57 -3.51
N PHE A 346 -30.70 -6.76 -3.30
CA PHE A 346 -31.13 -7.99 -3.93
C PHE A 346 -31.47 -9.07 -2.89
N GLU A 347 -32.65 -9.67 -2.97
CA GLU A 347 -32.89 -10.97 -2.32
C GLU A 347 -32.70 -12.08 -3.35
N LYS A 348 -31.79 -13.03 -3.08
CA LYS A 348 -31.61 -14.24 -3.90
C LYS A 348 -31.32 -13.94 -5.38
N GLY A 349 -30.71 -12.79 -5.66
CA GLY A 349 -30.37 -12.33 -7.01
C GLY A 349 -31.49 -11.64 -7.79
N VAL A 350 -32.64 -11.33 -7.17
CA VAL A 350 -33.64 -10.40 -7.74
C VAL A 350 -33.70 -9.12 -6.92
N ARG A 351 -33.90 -7.97 -7.58
CA ARG A 351 -34.03 -6.68 -6.89
C ARG A 351 -35.25 -6.68 -5.98
N VAL A 352 -35.08 -6.07 -4.81
CA VAL A 352 -36.16 -5.84 -3.84
C VAL A 352 -36.32 -4.37 -3.47
N ARG A 353 -35.24 -3.59 -3.55
CA ARG A 353 -35.20 -2.16 -3.22
C ARG A 353 -34.05 -1.49 -3.97
N GLN A 354 -34.24 -0.23 -4.35
CA GLN A 354 -33.22 0.64 -4.92
C GLN A 354 -33.40 2.03 -4.30
N GLU A 355 -32.29 2.68 -3.96
CA GLU A 355 -32.22 3.99 -3.32
C GLU A 355 -31.28 4.85 -4.18
N GLU A 356 -31.65 6.09 -4.48
CA GLU A 356 -30.90 7.01 -5.35
C GLU A 356 -30.82 8.40 -4.69
N ASP A 357 -29.64 9.01 -4.72
CA ASP A 357 -29.38 10.44 -4.67
C ASP A 357 -29.17 10.92 -6.12
N ARG A 358 -30.03 11.83 -6.60
CA ARG A 358 -30.06 12.26 -8.01
C ARG A 358 -29.69 13.72 -8.22
N ASP A 359 -29.50 14.50 -7.15
CA ASP A 359 -29.03 15.89 -7.20
C ASP A 359 -27.71 16.14 -6.46
N PHE A 360 -27.19 15.11 -5.79
CA PHE A 360 -25.85 15.00 -5.20
C PHE A 360 -25.65 15.88 -3.95
N ASP A 361 -26.62 15.83 -3.03
CA ASP A 361 -26.59 16.49 -1.70
C ASP A 361 -26.01 15.59 -0.58
N GLY A 362 -25.86 14.28 -0.85
CA GLY A 362 -25.44 13.25 0.11
C GLY A 362 -26.63 12.57 0.80
N ARG A 363 -27.81 12.56 0.17
CA ARG A 363 -29.05 11.98 0.70
C ARG A 363 -29.89 11.36 -0.40
N VAL A 364 -30.55 10.26 -0.05
CA VAL A 364 -31.51 9.58 -0.92
C VAL A 364 -32.72 10.48 -1.20
N ASP A 365 -32.84 10.98 -2.42
CA ASP A 365 -33.99 11.73 -2.94
C ASP A 365 -35.00 10.81 -3.68
N ALA A 366 -34.67 9.54 -3.92
CA ALA A 366 -35.63 8.54 -4.39
C ALA A 366 -35.42 7.12 -3.86
N GLU A 367 -36.54 6.43 -3.58
CA GLU A 367 -36.59 5.01 -3.26
C GLU A 367 -37.57 4.26 -4.16
N TYR A 368 -37.21 3.05 -4.57
CA TYR A 368 -38.00 2.17 -5.44
C TYR A 368 -38.05 0.76 -4.83
N ASP A 369 -39.23 0.28 -4.42
CA ASP A 369 -39.41 -1.07 -3.88
C ASP A 369 -40.00 -2.02 -4.94
N PHE A 370 -39.40 -3.21 -5.07
CA PHE A 370 -39.65 -4.20 -6.11
C PHE A 370 -40.23 -5.50 -5.56
N ARG A 371 -41.00 -6.20 -6.40
CA ARG A 371 -41.55 -7.52 -6.09
C ARG A 371 -41.51 -8.41 -7.33
N GLU A 372 -40.76 -9.51 -7.27
CA GLU A 372 -40.54 -10.40 -8.43
C GLU A 372 -39.98 -9.63 -9.65
N ASP A 373 -39.13 -8.62 -9.39
CA ASP A 373 -38.56 -7.64 -10.34
C ASP A 373 -39.55 -6.66 -11.00
N GLU A 374 -40.86 -6.68 -10.64
CA GLU A 374 -41.79 -5.59 -10.96
C GLU A 374 -41.75 -4.49 -9.87
N LEU A 375 -41.72 -3.22 -10.29
CA LEU A 375 -41.84 -2.06 -9.39
C LEU A 375 -43.24 -1.99 -8.76
N VAL A 376 -43.32 -1.94 -7.44
CA VAL A 376 -44.59 -1.89 -6.68
C VAL A 376 -44.80 -0.60 -5.89
N GLU A 377 -43.72 0.05 -5.46
CA GLU A 377 -43.75 1.31 -4.71
C GLU A 377 -42.59 2.19 -5.18
N GLN A 378 -42.82 3.50 -5.25
CA GLN A 378 -41.84 4.53 -5.63
C GLN A 378 -42.07 5.72 -4.69
N ARG A 379 -41.01 6.23 -4.07
CA ARG A 379 -41.04 7.37 -3.15
C ARG A 379 -39.94 8.35 -3.53
N GLU A 380 -40.21 9.65 -3.57
CA GLU A 380 -39.30 10.68 -4.11
C GLU A 380 -39.42 11.97 -3.30
N ASP A 381 -38.31 12.67 -3.05
CA ASP A 381 -38.31 14.09 -2.68
C ASP A 381 -38.42 14.90 -3.98
N THR A 382 -39.42 15.77 -4.05
CA THR A 382 -39.67 16.69 -5.16
C THR A 382 -39.56 18.16 -4.73
N THR A 383 -39.15 18.39 -3.49
CA THR A 383 -39.04 19.69 -2.81
C THR A 383 -37.59 20.10 -2.54
N GLY A 384 -36.69 19.12 -2.29
CA GLY A 384 -35.29 19.34 -1.94
C GLY A 384 -35.09 19.71 -0.47
N ASP A 385 -35.83 19.09 0.46
CA ASP A 385 -35.65 19.27 1.91
C ASP A 385 -34.94 18.09 2.60
N GLY A 386 -34.83 16.95 1.90
CA GLY A 386 -34.30 15.68 2.40
C GLY A 386 -35.39 14.75 2.93
N ARG A 387 -36.63 14.85 2.45
CA ARG A 387 -37.76 13.97 2.78
C ARG A 387 -38.51 13.54 1.53
N LEU A 388 -38.80 12.25 1.44
CA LEU A 388 -39.57 11.67 0.34
C LEU A 388 -41.05 12.07 0.42
N ASP A 389 -41.39 13.23 -0.13
CA ASP A 389 -42.74 13.82 -0.10
C ASP A 389 -43.75 13.08 -0.99
N LEU A 390 -43.30 12.65 -2.17
CA LEU A 390 -44.11 11.97 -3.16
C LEU A 390 -44.04 10.46 -2.96
N HIS A 391 -45.19 9.79 -2.90
CA HIS A 391 -45.32 8.34 -2.75
C HIS A 391 -46.33 7.80 -3.77
N ILE A 392 -45.84 7.01 -4.73
CA ILE A 392 -46.60 6.34 -5.78
C ILE A 392 -46.69 4.84 -5.49
N ARG A 393 -47.91 4.29 -5.49
CA ARG A 393 -48.15 2.83 -5.36
C ARG A 393 -48.69 2.25 -6.64
N LEU A 394 -48.11 1.13 -7.07
CA LEU A 394 -48.31 0.53 -8.39
C LEU A 394 -48.94 -0.87 -8.32
N ARG A 395 -49.57 -1.26 -9.43
CA ARG A 395 -49.97 -2.64 -9.76
C ARG A 395 -49.97 -2.81 -11.28
N ASP A 396 -49.49 -3.95 -11.77
CA ASP A 396 -49.40 -4.25 -13.21
C ASP A 396 -48.63 -3.14 -13.98
N SER A 397 -47.51 -2.66 -13.40
CA SER A 397 -46.73 -1.48 -13.80
C SER A 397 -47.53 -0.17 -13.98
N LYS A 398 -48.60 0.04 -13.21
CA LYS A 398 -49.44 1.26 -13.30
C LYS A 398 -49.75 1.84 -11.91
N PRO A 399 -49.71 3.17 -11.73
CA PRO A 399 -50.18 3.81 -10.52
C PRO A 399 -51.64 3.45 -10.21
N ILE A 400 -51.89 3.08 -8.96
CA ILE A 400 -53.22 2.87 -8.36
C ILE A 400 -53.52 3.92 -7.28
N ARG A 401 -52.47 4.46 -6.64
CA ARG A 401 -52.55 5.60 -5.73
C ARG A 401 -51.30 6.46 -5.88
N ARG A 402 -51.46 7.77 -5.70
CA ARG A 402 -50.39 8.72 -5.38
C ARG A 402 -50.75 9.44 -4.09
N GLU A 403 -49.75 9.78 -3.31
CA GLU A 403 -49.77 10.54 -2.08
C GLU A 403 -48.62 11.55 -2.19
N GLN A 404 -48.81 12.82 -1.85
CA GLN A 404 -47.77 13.86 -1.92
C GLN A 404 -47.90 14.86 -0.76
N ASP A 405 -46.78 15.31 -0.22
CA ASP A 405 -46.61 16.17 0.97
C ASP A 405 -45.93 17.50 0.55
N ARG A 406 -46.72 18.40 -0.06
CA ARG A 406 -46.27 19.68 -0.63
C ARG A 406 -45.87 20.71 0.43
N ASN A 407 -46.11 20.47 1.72
CA ASN A 407 -45.70 21.35 2.84
C ASN A 407 -44.52 20.81 3.68
N ALA A 408 -44.09 19.57 3.44
CA ALA A 408 -43.06 18.83 4.17
C ALA A 408 -43.37 18.55 5.66
N ASP A 409 -44.64 18.51 6.10
CA ASP A 409 -44.98 18.25 7.51
C ASP A 409 -44.87 16.78 7.94
N GLY A 410 -44.83 15.86 6.97
CA GLY A 410 -44.82 14.41 7.17
C GLY A 410 -46.19 13.74 6.91
N ARG A 411 -47.09 14.41 6.16
CA ARG A 411 -48.44 13.94 5.82
C ARG A 411 -48.77 14.27 4.37
N PRO A 412 -49.36 13.34 3.61
CA PRO A 412 -49.74 13.62 2.23
C PRO A 412 -51.01 14.47 2.14
N ASP A 413 -50.81 15.77 1.94
CA ASP A 413 -51.84 16.77 1.64
C ASP A 413 -52.49 16.59 0.25
N PHE A 414 -51.90 15.80 -0.65
CA PHE A 414 -52.46 15.52 -1.98
C PHE A 414 -52.52 14.02 -2.26
N VAL A 415 -53.70 13.51 -2.61
CA VAL A 415 -53.93 12.08 -2.86
C VAL A 415 -54.71 11.86 -4.16
N GLU A 416 -54.10 11.17 -5.13
CA GLU A 416 -54.82 10.65 -6.30
C GLU A 416 -55.19 9.17 -6.11
N LEU A 417 -56.44 8.82 -6.43
CA LEU A 417 -56.88 7.43 -6.59
C LEU A 417 -57.11 7.13 -8.07
N LEU A 418 -56.39 6.13 -8.59
CA LEU A 418 -56.39 5.78 -10.01
C LEU A 418 -56.94 4.37 -10.24
N GLN A 419 -57.87 4.23 -11.19
CA GLN A 419 -58.36 2.93 -11.66
C GLN A 419 -57.86 2.66 -13.07
N LYS A 420 -56.98 1.66 -13.21
CA LYS A 420 -56.33 1.27 -14.49
C LYS A 420 -55.50 2.41 -15.14
N GLY A 421 -54.97 3.33 -14.34
CA GLY A 421 -54.23 4.51 -14.81
C GLY A 421 -55.11 5.69 -15.24
N VAL A 422 -56.40 5.69 -14.92
CA VAL A 422 -57.27 6.87 -15.04
C VAL A 422 -57.66 7.33 -13.63
N VAL A 423 -57.50 8.62 -13.35
CA VAL A 423 -57.92 9.23 -12.08
C VAL A 423 -59.43 9.08 -11.91
N ILE A 424 -59.86 8.63 -10.74
CA ILE A 424 -61.28 8.48 -10.37
C ILE A 424 -61.68 9.40 -9.20
N ARG A 425 -60.73 9.71 -8.31
CA ARG A 425 -60.88 10.67 -7.22
C ARG A 425 -59.53 11.37 -7.00
N GLN A 426 -59.58 12.66 -6.69
CA GLN A 426 -58.49 13.39 -6.05
C GLN A 426 -59.00 13.88 -4.70
N GLU A 427 -58.11 13.93 -3.72
CA GLU A 427 -58.34 14.41 -2.35
C GLU A 427 -57.20 15.39 -2.08
N ILE A 428 -57.51 16.66 -1.84
CA ILE A 428 -56.54 17.76 -1.74
C ILE A 428 -56.82 18.55 -0.47
N ASP A 429 -55.85 18.62 0.41
CA ASP A 429 -55.72 19.60 1.50
C ASP A 429 -55.15 20.90 0.87
N GLU A 430 -55.86 22.02 1.01
CA GLU A 430 -55.52 23.31 0.38
C GLU A 430 -54.94 24.31 1.39
N ASP A 431 -55.24 24.19 2.70
CA ASP A 431 -54.71 25.05 3.78
C ASP A 431 -53.62 24.41 4.66
N TYR A 432 -53.44 23.08 4.56
CA TYR A 432 -52.46 22.24 5.25
C TYR A 432 -52.73 21.96 6.75
N ASP A 433 -53.99 21.85 7.17
CA ASP A 433 -54.40 21.37 8.51
C ASP A 433 -54.24 19.84 8.72
N GLY A 434 -54.11 19.07 7.64
CA GLY A 434 -54.10 17.60 7.65
C GLY A 434 -55.49 16.96 7.47
N ARG A 435 -56.46 17.72 6.96
CA ARG A 435 -57.78 17.27 6.48
C ARG A 435 -57.90 17.60 4.99
N VAL A 436 -58.84 16.96 4.31
CA VAL A 436 -59.04 17.23 2.87
C VAL A 436 -60.05 18.36 2.69
N ASP A 437 -59.59 19.46 2.08
CA ASP A 437 -60.44 20.57 1.66
C ASP A 437 -61.20 20.28 0.37
N LEU A 438 -60.64 19.53 -0.59
CA LEU A 438 -61.23 19.37 -1.91
C LEU A 438 -61.19 17.91 -2.41
N TRP A 439 -62.37 17.31 -2.53
CA TRP A 439 -62.59 16.04 -3.20
C TRP A 439 -63.14 16.24 -4.62
N SER A 440 -62.31 15.96 -5.62
CA SER A 440 -62.71 16.02 -7.04
C SER A 440 -62.99 14.62 -7.59
N PHE A 441 -64.18 14.40 -8.17
CA PHE A 441 -64.67 13.09 -8.61
C PHE A 441 -64.77 13.00 -10.14
N PHE A 442 -64.21 11.93 -10.71
CA PHE A 442 -63.98 11.80 -12.16
C PHE A 442 -64.70 10.59 -12.77
N ALA A 443 -65.60 10.86 -13.70
CA ALA A 443 -66.28 9.85 -14.52
C ALA A 443 -65.64 9.79 -15.92
N ASN A 444 -64.99 8.66 -16.24
CA ASN A 444 -64.27 8.45 -17.51
C ASN A 444 -63.20 9.52 -17.81
N GLY A 445 -62.49 10.00 -16.78
CA GLY A 445 -61.48 11.05 -16.92
C GLY A 445 -62.06 12.47 -17.10
N LYS A 446 -63.34 12.68 -16.78
CA LYS A 446 -63.96 14.01 -16.71
C LYS A 446 -64.49 14.28 -15.31
N LEU A 447 -64.28 15.50 -14.82
CA LEU A 447 -64.86 15.99 -13.59
C LEU A 447 -66.40 15.99 -13.69
N GLU A 448 -67.07 15.29 -12.78
CA GLU A 448 -68.54 15.21 -12.70
C GLU A 448 -69.09 15.96 -11.47
N LYS A 449 -68.34 15.89 -10.36
CA LYS A 449 -68.70 16.46 -9.06
C LYS A 449 -67.43 16.95 -8.36
N GLN A 450 -67.56 18.06 -7.65
CA GLN A 450 -66.63 18.43 -6.59
C GLN A 450 -67.38 18.51 -5.27
N GLU A 451 -66.71 18.11 -4.20
CA GLU A 451 -67.11 18.33 -2.82
C GLU A 451 -65.95 19.08 -2.18
N GLN A 452 -66.23 20.19 -1.50
CA GLN A 452 -65.21 21.04 -0.88
C GLN A 452 -65.60 21.31 0.58
N ASP A 453 -64.67 21.16 1.51
CA ASP A 453 -64.70 21.85 2.80
C ASP A 453 -64.14 23.25 2.58
N SER A 454 -64.82 24.25 3.11
CA SER A 454 -64.43 25.66 3.08
C SER A 454 -64.45 26.27 4.49
N THR A 455 -64.40 25.40 5.50
CA THR A 455 -64.57 25.68 6.94
C THR A 455 -63.52 25.01 7.83
N GLY A 456 -62.83 23.98 7.34
CA GLY A 456 -61.81 23.24 8.10
C GLY A 456 -62.40 22.32 9.19
N ASP A 457 -63.63 21.84 9.04
CA ASP A 457 -64.23 20.84 9.94
C ASP A 457 -63.76 19.41 9.62
N GLY A 458 -63.33 19.16 8.39
CA GLY A 458 -62.94 17.85 7.85
C GLY A 458 -64.06 17.17 7.04
N ARG A 459 -65.06 17.91 6.58
CA ARG A 459 -66.17 17.42 5.75
C ARG A 459 -66.48 18.42 4.67
N ALA A 460 -66.85 17.90 3.51
CA ALA A 460 -67.39 18.76 2.46
C ALA A 460 -68.65 19.48 2.94
N ASN A 461 -68.63 20.81 2.82
CA ASN A 461 -69.75 21.70 3.07
C ASN A 461 -70.25 22.36 1.76
N LEU A 462 -69.46 22.32 0.68
CA LEU A 462 -69.78 22.86 -0.63
C LEU A 462 -69.80 21.75 -1.69
N TRP A 463 -70.98 21.40 -2.22
CA TRP A 463 -71.12 20.38 -3.27
C TRP A 463 -71.50 21.00 -4.61
N ILE A 464 -70.59 20.88 -5.58
CA ILE A 464 -70.74 21.43 -6.93
C ILE A 464 -71.06 20.29 -7.90
N GLN A 465 -72.21 20.37 -8.57
CA GLN A 465 -72.60 19.45 -9.64
C GLN A 465 -72.42 20.11 -11.02
N LEU A 466 -71.63 19.47 -11.88
CA LEU A 466 -71.25 19.98 -13.20
C LEU A 466 -71.92 19.17 -14.33
N ASP A 467 -72.12 19.77 -15.50
CA ASP A 467 -72.45 18.99 -16.72
C ASP A 467 -71.15 18.38 -17.30
N PRO A 468 -71.01 17.04 -17.41
CA PRO A 468 -69.79 16.40 -17.95
C PRO A 468 -69.54 16.65 -19.46
N ARG A 469 -70.33 17.50 -20.12
CA ARG A 469 -70.17 17.92 -21.52
C ARG A 469 -69.73 19.37 -21.65
N SER A 470 -70.34 20.30 -20.92
CA SER A 470 -70.00 21.73 -20.99
C SER A 470 -69.10 22.22 -19.85
N GLY A 471 -69.06 21.53 -18.71
CA GLY A 471 -68.38 22.01 -17.50
C GLY A 471 -69.15 23.10 -16.75
N GLU A 472 -70.38 23.42 -17.17
CA GLU A 472 -71.22 24.41 -16.51
C GLU A 472 -71.80 23.86 -15.20
N ARG A 473 -71.96 24.75 -14.20
CA ARG A 473 -72.63 24.43 -12.93
C ARG A 473 -74.11 24.18 -13.18
N ILE A 474 -74.62 23.01 -12.78
CA ILE A 474 -76.05 22.66 -12.80
C ILE A 474 -76.69 23.09 -11.47
N ARG A 475 -76.02 22.75 -10.37
CA ARG A 475 -76.46 23.01 -9.00
C ARG A 475 -75.23 23.24 -8.13
N VAL A 476 -75.31 24.19 -7.22
CA VAL A 476 -74.41 24.31 -6.08
C VAL A 476 -75.25 24.16 -4.81
N LEU A 477 -74.76 23.33 -3.90
CA LEU A 477 -75.25 23.15 -2.54
C LEU A 477 -74.13 23.62 -1.61
N GLU A 478 -74.47 24.32 -0.55
CA GLU A 478 -73.53 24.95 0.37
C GLU A 478 -74.12 24.88 1.79
N ASP A 479 -73.31 24.46 2.74
CA ASP A 479 -73.52 24.25 4.18
C ASP A 479 -72.56 25.25 4.84
N SER A 480 -72.93 26.52 4.78
CA SER A 480 -72.08 27.65 5.18
C SER A 480 -71.85 27.75 6.70
N ASN A 481 -72.54 26.95 7.53
CA ASN A 481 -72.25 26.82 8.97
C ASN A 481 -71.47 25.54 9.37
N ALA A 482 -71.32 24.54 8.49
CA ALA A 482 -70.73 23.22 8.74
C ALA A 482 -71.45 22.33 9.78
N ASP A 483 -72.78 22.46 9.96
CA ASP A 483 -73.53 21.56 10.86
C ASP A 483 -73.84 20.18 10.24
N GLY A 484 -73.71 20.06 8.92
CA GLY A 484 -74.02 18.86 8.14
C GLY A 484 -75.35 18.92 7.38
N ARG A 485 -75.93 20.11 7.25
CA ARG A 485 -77.12 20.43 6.44
C ARG A 485 -76.74 21.45 5.39
N VAL A 486 -77.20 21.23 4.16
CA VAL A 486 -77.17 22.30 3.16
C VAL A 486 -78.07 23.44 3.66
N ASP A 487 -77.56 24.66 3.62
CA ASP A 487 -78.29 25.89 3.95
C ASP A 487 -78.38 26.88 2.78
N SER A 488 -77.68 26.62 1.67
CA SER A 488 -77.66 27.49 0.50
C SER A 488 -77.79 26.66 -0.78
N TRP A 489 -78.91 26.86 -1.48
CA TRP A 489 -79.24 26.15 -2.71
C TRP A 489 -79.26 27.13 -3.88
N LYS A 490 -78.21 27.08 -4.71
CA LYS A 490 -78.04 27.94 -5.88
C LYS A 490 -78.39 27.16 -7.15
N LYS A 491 -79.47 27.56 -7.82
CA LYS A 491 -79.97 26.92 -9.05
C LYS A 491 -79.53 27.70 -10.29
N PHE A 492 -79.01 26.97 -11.28
CA PHE A 492 -78.53 27.53 -12.55
C PHE A 492 -79.37 27.03 -13.73
N GLU A 493 -79.69 27.93 -14.67
CA GLU A 493 -80.30 27.59 -15.95
C GLU A 493 -79.53 28.29 -17.08
N GLY A 494 -78.93 27.53 -18.00
CA GLY A 494 -78.11 28.07 -19.08
C GLY A 494 -76.87 28.85 -18.60
N GLY A 495 -76.27 28.42 -17.49
CA GLY A 495 -75.11 29.07 -16.85
C GLY A 495 -75.44 30.28 -15.97
N VAL A 496 -76.70 30.75 -15.95
CA VAL A 496 -77.14 31.91 -15.15
C VAL A 496 -77.86 31.44 -13.89
N CYS A 497 -77.55 32.02 -12.73
CA CYS A 497 -78.30 31.76 -11.50
C CYS A 497 -79.67 32.46 -11.58
N THR A 498 -80.75 31.70 -11.38
CA THR A 498 -82.14 32.21 -11.48
C THR A 498 -82.87 32.22 -10.15
N LEU A 499 -82.35 31.50 -9.16
CA LEU A 499 -82.89 31.43 -7.81
C LEU A 499 -81.77 31.06 -6.84
N GLN A 500 -81.73 31.77 -5.72
CA GLN A 500 -80.97 31.41 -4.53
C GLN A 500 -81.97 31.30 -3.37
N GLU A 501 -82.09 30.08 -2.85
CA GLU A 501 -82.73 29.75 -1.58
C GLU A 501 -81.61 29.73 -0.53
N ILE A 502 -81.83 30.37 0.62
CA ILE A 502 -80.89 30.39 1.76
C ILE A 502 -81.70 30.10 3.04
N ASP A 503 -81.06 29.43 3.98
CA ASP A 503 -81.46 29.08 5.34
C ASP A 503 -80.45 29.78 6.26
N THR A 504 -80.80 30.98 6.76
CA THR A 504 -79.87 31.86 7.48
C THR A 504 -79.84 31.65 8.99
N ASP A 505 -80.70 30.77 9.51
CA ASP A 505 -80.73 30.32 10.90
C ASP A 505 -80.37 28.82 11.09
N PHE A 506 -80.25 28.10 9.98
CA PHE A 506 -79.73 26.73 9.86
C PHE A 506 -80.66 25.63 10.41
N ASP A 507 -81.97 25.83 10.24
CA ASP A 507 -83.02 24.87 10.60
C ASP A 507 -83.06 23.63 9.68
N GLY A 508 -82.66 23.78 8.41
CA GLY A 508 -82.76 22.80 7.34
C GLY A 508 -83.84 23.10 6.29
N GLU A 509 -84.67 24.13 6.47
CA GLU A 509 -85.61 24.69 5.49
C GLU A 509 -85.27 26.18 5.22
N PRO A 510 -85.27 26.67 3.97
CA PRO A 510 -84.89 28.05 3.65
C PRO A 510 -85.89 29.09 4.19
N ASP A 511 -85.39 30.03 4.99
CA ASP A 511 -86.04 31.24 5.51
C ASP A 511 -85.95 32.42 4.53
N ARG A 512 -84.90 32.46 3.71
CA ARG A 512 -84.44 33.62 2.96
C ARG A 512 -84.45 33.36 1.45
N PHE A 513 -85.21 34.19 0.76
CA PHE A 513 -85.48 34.04 -0.67
C PHE A 513 -85.03 35.25 -1.47
N VAL A 514 -84.10 35.02 -2.41
CA VAL A 514 -83.58 36.06 -3.32
C VAL A 514 -84.08 35.81 -4.74
N GLU A 515 -84.99 36.66 -5.21
CA GLU A 515 -85.55 36.59 -6.56
C GLU A 515 -84.66 37.38 -7.55
N LEU A 516 -83.85 36.67 -8.36
CA LEU A 516 -82.93 37.30 -9.31
C LEU A 516 -83.58 37.59 -10.68
N ALA A 517 -83.57 38.85 -11.10
CA ALA A 517 -84.04 39.29 -12.42
C ALA A 517 -82.82 39.66 -13.29
N GLY A 518 -82.57 38.87 -14.34
CA GLY A 518 -81.42 39.10 -15.24
C GLY A 518 -80.03 38.96 -14.59
N GLY A 519 -79.96 38.40 -13.38
CA GLY A 519 -78.76 38.30 -12.55
C GLY A 519 -78.65 39.34 -11.44
N ALA A 520 -79.57 40.31 -11.34
CA ALA A 520 -79.61 41.29 -10.26
C ALA A 520 -80.71 40.95 -9.21
N PRO A 521 -80.52 41.25 -7.92
CA PRO A 521 -81.58 41.10 -6.92
C PRO A 521 -82.76 42.02 -7.22
N SER A 522 -83.96 41.44 -7.38
CA SER A 522 -85.19 42.23 -7.57
C SER A 522 -85.99 42.37 -6.27
N ARG A 523 -85.89 41.37 -5.40
CA ARG A 523 -86.54 41.33 -4.08
C ARG A 523 -85.82 40.35 -3.16
N THR A 524 -85.72 40.74 -1.89
CA THR A 524 -85.30 39.86 -0.78
C THR A 524 -86.42 39.81 0.26
N ARG A 525 -86.62 38.64 0.84
CA ARG A 525 -87.46 38.35 2.01
C ARG A 525 -86.73 37.32 2.86
N GLU A 526 -86.90 37.42 4.18
CA GLU A 526 -86.09 36.78 5.20
C GLU A 526 -86.94 36.76 6.49
N ASP A 527 -86.93 35.62 7.17
CA ASP A 527 -87.86 35.19 8.26
C ASP A 527 -86.98 34.67 9.41
N ARG A 528 -86.09 35.53 9.92
CA ARG A 528 -84.99 35.22 10.87
C ARG A 528 -85.48 34.68 12.22
N ASN A 529 -86.77 34.75 12.52
CA ASN A 529 -87.40 34.23 13.73
C ASN A 529 -88.17 32.90 13.55
N GLN A 530 -88.29 32.39 12.31
CA GLN A 530 -89.04 31.17 11.94
C GLN A 530 -90.55 31.18 12.27
N ASP A 531 -91.15 32.33 12.61
CA ASP A 531 -92.56 32.40 12.99
C ASP A 531 -93.52 32.45 11.77
N GLY A 532 -92.96 32.61 10.56
CA GLY A 532 -93.68 32.69 9.30
C GLY A 532 -93.99 34.13 8.87
N GLN A 533 -93.30 35.11 9.44
CA GLN A 533 -93.43 36.54 9.14
C GLN A 533 -92.08 37.12 8.70
N VAL A 534 -92.16 38.16 7.85
CA VAL A 534 -90.97 38.73 7.21
C VAL A 534 -90.43 39.87 8.08
N ASP A 535 -89.57 39.52 9.02
CA ASP A 535 -88.84 40.44 9.93
C ASP A 535 -87.69 41.21 9.24
N TYR A 536 -87.22 40.78 8.05
CA TYR A 536 -86.36 41.60 7.20
C TYR A 536 -86.84 41.67 5.76
N ARG A 537 -86.99 42.92 5.29
CA ARG A 537 -87.48 43.24 3.94
C ARG A 537 -86.62 44.33 3.32
N ALA A 538 -86.08 44.03 2.13
CA ALA A 538 -85.37 44.98 1.29
C ALA A 538 -86.07 45.20 -0.06
N GLU A 539 -86.23 46.46 -0.45
CA GLU A 539 -86.72 46.86 -1.77
C GLU A 539 -85.59 47.43 -2.61
N HIS A 540 -85.45 46.91 -3.83
CA HIS A 540 -84.35 47.19 -4.75
C HIS A 540 -84.82 47.97 -5.98
N THR A 541 -83.92 48.74 -6.59
CA THR A 541 -84.14 49.47 -7.85
C THR A 541 -84.01 48.56 -9.07
N GLU A 542 -84.29 49.06 -10.28
CA GLU A 542 -84.22 48.30 -11.54
C GLU A 542 -82.79 47.82 -11.89
N ASP A 543 -81.77 48.45 -11.29
CA ASP A 543 -80.35 48.08 -11.32
C ASP A 543 -79.90 47.18 -10.14
N GLY A 544 -80.79 46.87 -9.19
CA GLY A 544 -80.50 46.04 -8.01
C GLY A 544 -79.93 46.77 -6.80
N SER A 545 -79.91 48.11 -6.78
CA SER A 545 -79.45 48.90 -5.63
C SER A 545 -80.54 49.04 -4.55
N LEU A 546 -80.17 49.12 -3.28
CA LEU A 546 -81.12 49.30 -2.18
C LEU A 546 -81.81 50.68 -2.23
N LEU A 547 -83.14 50.67 -2.16
CA LEU A 547 -83.98 51.86 -2.01
C LEU A 547 -84.32 52.13 -0.53
N ARG A 548 -84.73 51.08 0.17
CA ARG A 548 -84.98 51.04 1.61
C ARG A 548 -84.99 49.61 2.11
N ASP A 549 -84.48 49.42 3.32
CA ASP A 549 -84.69 48.23 4.12
C ASP A 549 -85.50 48.57 5.39
N TRP A 550 -86.00 47.51 6.02
CA TRP A 550 -86.66 47.51 7.32
C TRP A 550 -86.20 46.24 8.04
N THR A 551 -85.80 46.39 9.30
CA THR A 551 -85.27 45.31 10.14
C THR A 551 -85.95 45.35 11.52
N ASP A 552 -86.59 44.23 11.84
CA ASP A 552 -87.29 43.89 13.08
C ASP A 552 -86.28 43.12 13.96
N GLU A 553 -85.66 43.80 14.93
CA GLU A 553 -84.53 43.26 15.70
C GLU A 553 -84.95 42.55 16.99
N ASP A 554 -86.17 42.81 17.49
CA ASP A 554 -86.71 42.13 18.69
C ASP A 554 -87.70 41.00 18.37
N PHE A 555 -88.10 40.90 17.09
CA PHE A 555 -88.91 39.84 16.49
C PHE A 555 -90.40 39.84 16.92
N ASP A 556 -90.96 41.00 17.28
CA ASP A 556 -92.39 41.17 17.61
C ASP A 556 -93.30 41.44 16.38
N GLY A 557 -92.72 41.80 15.24
CA GLY A 557 -93.43 42.21 14.01
C GLY A 557 -93.45 43.72 13.73
N VAL A 558 -92.72 44.51 14.50
CA VAL A 558 -92.41 45.95 14.28
C VAL A 558 -90.97 46.08 13.70
N PHE A 559 -90.52 47.27 13.29
CA PHE A 559 -89.19 47.42 12.65
C PHE A 559 -88.40 48.54 13.31
N GLU A 560 -87.52 48.20 14.26
CA GLU A 560 -86.75 49.10 15.13
C GLU A 560 -85.61 49.78 14.36
N ILE A 561 -85.18 49.19 13.25
CA ILE A 561 -84.18 49.77 12.37
C ILE A 561 -84.78 49.98 10.98
N SER A 562 -84.63 51.19 10.45
CA SER A 562 -84.84 51.41 9.02
C SER A 562 -83.76 52.32 8.45
N VAL A 563 -83.08 51.84 7.40
CA VAL A 563 -82.00 52.57 6.76
C VAL A 563 -82.51 53.26 5.51
N HIS A 564 -82.23 54.56 5.42
CA HIS A 564 -82.65 55.38 4.30
C HIS A 564 -81.52 55.50 3.28
N TYR A 565 -81.79 55.08 2.04
CA TYR A 565 -80.84 55.12 0.93
C TYR A 565 -81.23 56.20 -0.08
N GLU A 566 -80.26 57.02 -0.49
CA GLU A 566 -80.39 57.92 -1.63
C GLU A 566 -79.40 57.48 -2.72
N ALA A 567 -79.91 57.18 -3.92
CA ALA A 567 -79.15 56.60 -5.03
C ALA A 567 -78.28 55.39 -4.61
N GLY A 568 -78.82 54.49 -3.78
CA GLY A 568 -78.14 53.30 -3.28
C GLY A 568 -77.18 53.53 -2.10
N LYS A 569 -76.98 54.77 -1.64
CA LYS A 569 -76.10 55.09 -0.51
C LYS A 569 -76.91 55.37 0.76
N ARG A 570 -76.50 54.75 1.87
CA ARG A 570 -77.02 55.08 3.21
C ARG A 570 -76.74 56.56 3.50
N VAL A 571 -77.78 57.34 3.78
CA VAL A 571 -77.65 58.75 4.22
C VAL A 571 -77.90 58.90 5.71
N GLN A 572 -78.76 58.06 6.28
CA GLN A 572 -79.12 58.06 7.69
C GLN A 572 -79.51 56.65 8.13
N VAL A 573 -79.00 56.24 9.31
CA VAL A 573 -79.51 55.09 10.06
C VAL A 573 -80.23 55.64 11.30
N GLU A 574 -81.44 55.16 11.53
CA GLU A 574 -82.24 55.40 12.73
C GLU A 574 -82.30 54.07 13.50
N LEU A 575 -81.95 54.11 14.80
CA LEU A 575 -81.99 52.96 15.71
C LEU A 575 -83.00 53.24 16.82
N ASP A 576 -84.13 52.53 16.80
CA ASP A 576 -85.33 52.74 17.63
C ASP A 576 -85.67 51.52 18.53
N PRO A 577 -84.73 50.99 19.34
CA PRO A 577 -84.87 49.73 20.09
C PRO A 577 -85.96 49.65 21.19
N ASP A 578 -86.82 50.66 21.35
CA ASP A 578 -88.04 50.57 22.17
C ASP A 578 -89.35 50.54 21.33
N GLY A 579 -89.24 50.49 20.00
CA GLY A 579 -90.37 50.35 19.06
C GLY A 579 -91.37 51.52 19.06
N ASP A 580 -91.00 52.66 19.67
CA ASP A 580 -91.89 53.78 19.96
C ASP A 580 -91.96 54.83 18.83
N GLY A 581 -90.95 54.89 17.96
CA GLY A 581 -90.81 55.87 16.88
C GLY A 581 -89.88 57.06 17.19
N LYS A 582 -88.89 56.90 18.07
CA LYS A 582 -87.92 57.95 18.50
C LYS A 582 -86.50 57.37 18.69
N PRO A 583 -85.66 57.37 17.65
CA PRO A 583 -84.36 56.70 17.70
C PRO A 583 -83.38 57.34 18.70
N GLN A 584 -82.91 56.50 19.63
CA GLN A 584 -81.88 56.72 20.64
C GLN A 584 -80.48 56.74 20.01
N GLY A 585 -80.22 55.86 19.03
CA GLY A 585 -78.95 55.80 18.30
C GLY A 585 -79.04 56.47 16.92
N ARG A 586 -78.02 57.25 16.54
CA ARG A 586 -77.99 57.96 15.24
C ARG A 586 -76.61 57.94 14.59
N ILE A 587 -76.60 57.59 13.30
CA ILE A 587 -75.39 57.53 12.48
C ILE A 587 -75.62 58.37 11.22
N PHE A 588 -74.80 59.42 11.07
CA PHE A 588 -74.92 60.39 9.98
C PHE A 588 -73.90 60.12 8.89
N TYR A 589 -74.37 59.95 7.65
CA TYR A 589 -73.54 59.71 6.48
C TYR A 589 -73.57 60.93 5.54
N ASP A 590 -72.42 61.26 4.95
CA ASP A 590 -72.35 62.21 3.84
C ASP A 590 -72.95 61.55 2.57
N PRO A 591 -74.00 62.13 1.93
CA PRO A 591 -74.59 61.56 0.72
C PRO A 591 -73.63 61.49 -0.48
N GLU A 592 -72.65 62.40 -0.59
CA GLU A 592 -71.74 62.41 -1.74
C GLU A 592 -70.71 61.26 -1.65
N SER A 593 -70.08 61.06 -0.50
CA SER A 593 -69.12 59.95 -0.31
C SER A 593 -69.74 58.63 0.16
N GLY A 594 -70.92 58.66 0.80
CA GLY A 594 -71.57 57.49 1.42
C GLY A 594 -70.97 57.13 2.79
N LEU A 595 -70.28 58.06 3.43
CA LEU A 595 -69.36 57.80 4.53
C LEU A 595 -69.84 58.40 5.86
N ARG A 596 -69.57 57.73 6.99
CA ARG A 596 -69.87 58.30 8.32
C ARG A 596 -69.18 59.66 8.46
N THR A 597 -69.87 60.58 9.11
CA THR A 597 -69.37 61.92 9.50
C THR A 597 -69.37 62.09 11.01
N ARG A 598 -70.39 61.53 11.67
CA ARG A 598 -70.60 61.59 13.11
C ARG A 598 -71.40 60.37 13.58
N GLU A 599 -70.98 59.79 14.69
CA GLU A 599 -71.74 58.80 15.46
C GLU A 599 -71.96 59.36 16.86
N GLU A 600 -73.17 59.17 17.39
CA GLU A 600 -73.60 59.59 18.72
C GLU A 600 -74.13 58.36 19.46
N ARG A 601 -73.63 58.14 20.69
CA ARG A 601 -74.08 57.09 21.60
C ARG A 601 -74.47 57.73 22.93
N ASP A 602 -75.76 57.75 23.17
CA ASP A 602 -76.47 58.24 24.36
C ASP A 602 -76.60 57.04 25.31
N GLU A 603 -75.62 56.84 26.19
CA GLU A 603 -75.44 55.58 26.93
C GLU A 603 -76.25 55.54 28.25
N ASP A 604 -76.81 56.67 28.71
CA ASP A 604 -77.70 56.77 29.88
C ASP A 604 -79.15 57.23 29.58
N GLU A 605 -79.47 57.46 28.29
CA GLU A 605 -80.77 57.94 27.78
C GLU A 605 -81.19 59.37 28.24
N ASP A 606 -80.26 60.23 28.69
CA ASP A 606 -80.49 61.67 29.00
C ASP A 606 -80.81 62.51 27.75
N GLY A 607 -80.32 62.12 26.58
CA GLY A 607 -80.30 62.96 25.38
C GLY A 607 -78.91 63.51 25.02
N ARG A 608 -77.83 62.90 25.52
CA ARG A 608 -76.44 63.36 25.35
C ARG A 608 -75.49 62.18 25.13
N PRO A 609 -74.44 62.34 24.31
CA PRO A 609 -73.51 61.24 24.06
C PRO A 609 -72.20 61.31 24.87
N GLU A 610 -71.89 60.23 25.58
CA GLU A 610 -70.63 59.99 26.31
C GLU A 610 -69.50 59.71 25.32
N THR A 611 -69.77 58.82 24.36
CA THR A 611 -68.83 58.47 23.28
C THR A 611 -69.14 59.31 22.04
N VAL A 612 -68.24 60.25 21.69
CA VAL A 612 -68.32 61.03 20.44
C VAL A 612 -67.18 60.63 19.50
N THR A 613 -67.53 59.96 18.40
CA THR A 613 -66.56 59.57 17.37
C THR A 613 -66.70 60.46 16.13
N PHE A 614 -65.61 61.16 15.79
CA PHE A 614 -65.56 62.10 14.67
C PHE A 614 -64.94 61.44 13.44
N PHE A 615 -65.72 61.36 12.36
CA PHE A 615 -65.27 60.78 11.11
C PHE A 615 -64.90 61.87 10.10
N ARG A 616 -63.77 61.69 9.41
CA ARG A 616 -63.31 62.57 8.34
C ARG A 616 -62.95 61.71 7.16
N GLU A 617 -63.57 61.97 6.01
CA GLU A 617 -63.46 61.10 4.84
C GLU A 617 -63.80 59.63 5.20
N GLY A 618 -64.85 59.46 6.03
CA GLY A 618 -65.43 58.18 6.45
C GLY A 618 -64.68 57.36 7.48
N GLN A 619 -63.44 57.72 7.74
CA GLN A 619 -62.59 57.08 8.71
C GLN A 619 -62.67 57.84 10.03
N MET A 620 -62.56 57.11 11.14
CA MET A 620 -62.34 57.74 12.44
C MET A 620 -61.12 58.65 12.30
N SER A 621 -61.22 59.87 12.83
CA SER A 621 -60.17 60.88 12.77
C SER A 621 -59.76 61.33 14.17
N ARG A 622 -60.73 61.32 15.09
CA ARG A 622 -60.56 61.53 16.51
C ARG A 622 -61.66 60.76 17.24
N GLN A 623 -61.28 60.04 18.28
CA GLN A 623 -62.22 59.59 19.32
C GLN A 623 -61.88 60.34 20.61
N GLU A 624 -62.91 60.74 21.33
CA GLU A 624 -62.83 61.33 22.66
C GLU A 624 -63.65 60.45 23.57
N ARG A 625 -63.05 60.03 24.69
CA ARG A 625 -63.69 59.15 25.66
C ARG A 625 -63.58 59.71 27.07
N ASP A 626 -64.73 59.87 27.70
CA ASP A 626 -64.87 60.04 29.14
C ASP A 626 -65.04 58.63 29.72
N SER A 627 -63.98 58.06 30.30
CA SER A 627 -63.99 56.64 30.69
C SER A 627 -64.54 56.37 32.10
N ASP A 628 -64.76 57.40 32.92
CA ASP A 628 -65.34 57.27 34.27
C ASP A 628 -66.59 58.12 34.54
N GLY A 629 -67.02 58.95 33.59
CA GLY A 629 -68.30 59.67 33.56
C GLY A 629 -68.30 60.99 34.33
N ASP A 630 -67.13 61.63 34.50
CA ASP A 630 -66.98 62.86 35.29
C ASP A 630 -67.20 64.17 34.50
N GLY A 631 -67.20 64.09 33.15
CA GLY A 631 -67.27 65.22 32.22
C GLY A 631 -65.91 65.62 31.61
N HIS A 632 -64.86 64.82 31.82
CA HIS A 632 -63.52 65.03 31.26
C HIS A 632 -63.03 63.84 30.44
N ILE A 633 -62.08 64.09 29.52
CA ILE A 633 -61.53 63.07 28.62
C ILE A 633 -60.21 62.58 29.22
N ASP A 634 -60.04 61.26 29.35
CA ASP A 634 -58.83 60.61 29.88
C ASP A 634 -58.05 59.80 28.82
N GLN A 635 -58.70 59.40 27.73
CA GLN A 635 -58.07 58.72 26.60
C GLN A 635 -58.22 59.51 25.29
N TRP A 636 -57.11 59.72 24.57
CA TRP A 636 -57.12 60.33 23.24
C TRP A 636 -56.52 59.40 22.19
N ILE A 637 -57.37 59.00 21.23
CA ILE A 637 -56.94 58.23 20.05
C ILE A 637 -57.01 59.14 18.83
N ARG A 638 -55.83 59.40 18.23
CA ARG A 638 -55.70 60.07 16.93
C ARG A 638 -55.51 59.01 15.86
N PHE A 639 -56.42 59.01 14.90
CA PHE A 639 -56.40 58.05 13.81
C PHE A 639 -55.70 58.65 12.58
N ASP A 640 -55.10 57.78 11.77
CA ASP A 640 -54.48 58.13 10.49
C ASP A 640 -55.52 58.29 9.37
N ALA A 641 -55.06 58.67 8.17
CA ALA A 641 -55.90 58.73 6.96
C ALA A 641 -56.21 57.34 6.36
N GLN A 642 -56.16 56.30 7.20
CA GLN A 642 -56.67 54.95 6.95
C GLN A 642 -57.69 54.53 8.03
N GLY A 643 -58.04 55.41 8.98
CA GLY A 643 -58.98 55.15 10.07
C GLY A 643 -58.46 54.22 11.16
N LYS A 644 -57.16 54.00 11.20
CA LYS A 644 -56.47 53.17 12.19
C LYS A 644 -55.73 54.06 13.18
N PRO A 645 -55.36 53.58 14.39
CA PRO A 645 -54.54 54.37 15.30
C PRO A 645 -53.27 54.89 14.60
N GLY A 646 -52.95 56.17 14.83
CA GLY A 646 -51.72 56.83 14.41
C GLY A 646 -50.90 57.32 15.61
N LYS A 647 -51.58 57.84 16.64
CA LYS A 647 -51.04 58.03 17.99
C LYS A 647 -52.10 57.66 19.03
N GLU A 648 -51.69 56.87 20.02
CA GLU A 648 -52.41 56.75 21.30
C GLU A 648 -51.65 57.56 22.37
N GLU A 649 -52.40 58.32 23.16
CA GLU A 649 -51.92 59.15 24.27
C GLU A 649 -52.69 58.70 25.53
N VAL A 650 -52.02 58.05 26.48
CA VAL A 650 -52.63 57.51 27.72
C VAL A 650 -52.01 58.17 28.95
N ASP A 651 -52.85 58.76 29.80
CA ASP A 651 -52.51 59.23 31.15
C ASP A 651 -52.84 58.11 32.17
N THR A 652 -51.83 57.35 32.59
CA THR A 652 -52.00 56.25 33.55
C THR A 652 -51.99 56.73 35.01
N ASN A 653 -51.34 57.87 35.28
CA ASN A 653 -51.13 58.41 36.63
C ASN A 653 -52.21 59.42 37.07
N ARG A 654 -52.95 59.98 36.11
CA ARG A 654 -54.09 60.91 36.21
C ARG A 654 -53.73 62.33 36.64
N ASP A 655 -52.61 62.88 36.17
CA ASP A 655 -52.22 64.29 36.39
C ASP A 655 -52.64 65.25 35.25
N GLY A 656 -53.15 64.72 34.13
CA GLY A 656 -53.49 65.46 32.92
C GLY A 656 -52.43 65.42 31.82
N LYS A 657 -51.35 64.64 31.98
CA LYS A 657 -50.33 64.35 30.96
C LYS A 657 -50.33 62.87 30.57
N PRO A 658 -50.07 62.52 29.30
CA PRO A 658 -49.74 61.14 28.93
C PRO A 658 -48.30 60.75 29.35
N ASP A 659 -48.16 59.71 30.16
CA ASP A 659 -46.87 59.05 30.49
C ASP A 659 -46.54 57.89 29.52
N VAL A 660 -47.54 57.34 28.83
CA VAL A 660 -47.33 56.32 27.79
C VAL A 660 -47.69 56.89 26.42
N THR A 661 -46.73 56.85 25.49
CA THR A 661 -46.94 57.18 24.07
C THR A 661 -46.68 55.97 23.19
N LYS A 662 -47.67 55.60 22.38
CA LYS A 662 -47.54 54.59 21.32
C LYS A 662 -47.71 55.24 19.96
N LEU A 663 -46.75 55.02 19.06
CA LEU A 663 -46.81 55.49 17.68
C LEU A 663 -47.14 54.34 16.74
N TYR A 664 -48.02 54.62 15.79
CA TYR A 664 -48.53 53.67 14.82
C TYR A 664 -48.33 54.19 13.39
N ARG A 665 -48.18 53.28 12.43
CA ARG A 665 -48.14 53.58 11.00
C ARG A 665 -49.05 52.61 10.27
N ALA A 666 -50.11 53.11 9.63
CA ALA A 666 -51.17 52.28 9.05
C ALA A 666 -51.74 51.28 10.08
N GLY A 667 -51.94 51.74 11.33
CA GLY A 667 -52.42 50.96 12.48
C GLY A 667 -51.47 49.92 13.07
N VAL A 668 -50.30 49.70 12.48
CA VAL A 668 -49.28 48.81 13.02
C VAL A 668 -48.41 49.62 13.98
N GLN A 669 -48.19 49.13 15.20
CA GLN A 669 -47.30 49.78 16.17
C GLN A 669 -45.87 49.81 15.58
N ILE A 670 -45.23 50.97 15.61
CA ILE A 670 -43.86 51.17 15.10
C ILE A 670 -42.87 51.58 16.21
N GLU A 671 -43.37 52.18 17.29
CA GLU A 671 -42.55 52.68 18.39
C GLU A 671 -43.40 52.71 19.67
N GLN A 672 -42.85 52.21 20.77
CA GLN A 672 -43.38 52.41 22.12
C GLN A 672 -42.34 53.18 22.95
N ARG A 673 -42.80 54.20 23.67
CA ARG A 673 -42.01 55.01 24.60
C ARG A 673 -42.60 54.90 26.00
N GLU A 674 -41.74 54.65 26.97
CA GLU A 674 -42.09 54.56 28.39
C GLU A 674 -41.21 55.49 29.21
N ASP A 675 -41.83 56.49 29.85
CA ASP A 675 -41.26 57.18 31.01
C ASP A 675 -41.57 56.32 32.24
N ARG A 676 -40.57 55.56 32.72
CA ARG A 676 -40.74 54.60 33.83
C ARG A 676 -40.45 55.23 35.19
N ASN A 677 -39.69 56.31 35.19
CA ASN A 677 -39.29 57.05 36.39
C ASN A 677 -40.17 58.30 36.66
N TYR A 678 -40.91 58.76 35.64
CA TYR A 678 -41.81 59.92 35.60
C TYR A 678 -41.09 61.29 35.64
N ASP A 679 -40.02 61.48 34.87
CA ASP A 679 -39.27 62.75 34.76
C ASP A 679 -39.36 63.50 33.41
N ASP A 680 -40.35 63.18 32.58
CA ASP A 680 -40.55 63.67 31.21
C ASP A 680 -39.44 63.20 30.22
N LYS A 681 -38.88 61.99 30.41
CA LYS A 681 -37.91 61.31 29.51
C LYS A 681 -38.33 59.89 29.11
N ASP A 682 -37.80 59.39 27.99
CA ASP A 682 -38.00 58.00 27.55
C ASP A 682 -36.91 57.06 28.13
N ASP A 683 -37.23 56.26 29.14
CA ASP A 683 -36.28 55.29 29.76
C ASP A 683 -36.12 54.01 28.93
N HIS A 684 -37.15 53.66 28.15
CA HIS A 684 -37.19 52.45 27.34
C HIS A 684 -37.90 52.69 26.02
N ILE A 685 -37.28 52.22 24.93
CA ILE A 685 -37.80 52.35 23.57
C ILE A 685 -37.76 50.99 22.88
N VAL A 686 -38.93 50.57 22.38
CA VAL A 686 -39.08 49.39 21.53
C VAL A 686 -39.44 49.85 20.12
N GLU A 687 -38.58 49.54 19.15
CA GLU A 687 -38.76 49.81 17.72
C GLU A 687 -39.30 48.56 17.01
N TYR A 688 -40.41 48.72 16.31
CA TYR A 688 -41.14 47.64 15.64
C TYR A 688 -41.11 47.79 14.11
N VAL A 689 -40.94 46.68 13.40
CA VAL A 689 -41.18 46.59 11.95
C VAL A 689 -42.28 45.56 11.70
N SER A 690 -43.30 45.96 10.96
CA SER A 690 -44.50 45.13 10.70
C SER A 690 -45.20 44.61 11.97
N GLY A 691 -45.00 45.27 13.12
CA GLY A 691 -45.57 44.89 14.42
C GLY A 691 -44.72 43.92 15.24
N VAL A 692 -43.59 43.45 14.71
CA VAL A 692 -42.62 42.61 15.41
C VAL A 692 -41.51 43.49 16.01
N PRO A 693 -41.07 43.27 17.26
CA PRO A 693 -39.89 43.95 17.80
C PRO A 693 -38.65 43.67 16.93
N THR A 694 -37.89 44.72 16.60
CA THR A 694 -36.64 44.61 15.82
C THR A 694 -35.45 45.26 16.49
N ARG A 695 -35.69 46.25 17.36
CA ARG A 695 -34.65 46.83 18.20
C ARG A 695 -35.23 47.27 19.54
N THR A 696 -34.51 46.96 20.60
CA THR A 696 -34.81 47.43 21.96
C THR A 696 -33.63 48.27 22.46
N LYS A 697 -33.94 49.41 23.08
CA LYS A 697 -32.98 50.25 23.80
C LYS A 697 -33.45 50.37 25.25
N THR A 698 -32.52 50.23 26.18
CA THR A 698 -32.79 50.34 27.62
C THR A 698 -31.73 51.22 28.26
N ASP A 699 -32.19 52.28 28.93
CA ASP A 699 -31.42 52.94 29.98
C ASP A 699 -31.55 52.07 31.23
N THR A 700 -30.43 51.56 31.73
CA THR A 700 -30.37 50.64 32.87
C THR A 700 -30.05 51.38 34.17
N ASN A 701 -29.54 52.60 34.07
CA ASN A 701 -28.99 53.37 35.17
C ASN A 701 -29.85 54.62 35.54
N PHE A 702 -30.72 55.04 34.62
CA PHE A 702 -31.60 56.22 34.61
C PHE A 702 -30.92 57.60 34.50
N ASP A 703 -29.80 57.71 33.77
CA ASP A 703 -29.13 59.00 33.49
C ASP A 703 -29.65 59.74 32.23
N GLY A 704 -30.34 59.04 31.33
CA GLY A 704 -30.79 59.53 30.02
C GLY A 704 -29.99 59.00 28.82
N SER A 705 -29.17 57.96 29.02
CA SER A 705 -28.34 57.30 28.01
C SER A 705 -28.76 55.82 27.86
N PHE A 706 -28.51 55.21 26.70
CA PHE A 706 -28.93 53.82 26.43
C PHE A 706 -27.73 52.86 26.46
N ASP A 707 -27.38 52.33 27.64
CA ASP A 707 -26.21 51.44 27.85
C ASP A 707 -26.36 50.08 27.13
N THR A 708 -27.58 49.62 26.88
CA THR A 708 -27.86 48.37 26.17
C THR A 708 -28.71 48.57 24.92
N THR A 709 -28.23 48.06 23.78
CA THR A 709 -29.02 47.88 22.55
C THR A 709 -29.06 46.43 22.13
N VAL A 710 -30.26 45.90 21.89
CA VAL A 710 -30.49 44.56 21.31
C VAL A 710 -31.17 44.69 19.95
N TRP A 711 -30.70 43.92 18.96
CA TRP A 711 -31.36 43.71 17.67
C TRP A 711 -32.04 42.34 17.66
N LEU A 712 -33.27 42.30 17.14
CA LEU A 712 -34.10 41.10 17.11
C LEU A 712 -34.57 40.78 15.69
N SER A 713 -34.72 39.48 15.43
CA SER A 713 -35.42 38.95 14.26
C SER A 713 -36.44 37.92 14.76
N GLN A 714 -37.73 38.14 14.46
CA GLN A 714 -38.83 37.29 14.95
C GLN A 714 -38.80 37.09 16.50
N ASP A 715 -38.54 38.17 17.23
CA ASP A 715 -38.40 38.20 18.71
C ASP A 715 -37.19 37.41 19.27
N VAL A 716 -36.33 36.86 18.42
CA VAL A 716 -35.06 36.22 18.79
C VAL A 716 -33.90 37.22 18.63
N PRO A 717 -32.99 37.36 19.62
CA PRO A 717 -31.83 38.24 19.48
C PRO A 717 -30.89 37.75 18.37
N THR A 718 -30.37 38.69 17.58
CA THR A 718 -29.34 38.44 16.55
C THR A 718 -28.03 39.17 16.86
N ARG A 719 -28.10 40.32 17.53
CA ARG A 719 -26.95 41.10 18.00
C ARG A 719 -27.28 41.84 19.29
N GLN A 720 -26.30 41.97 20.16
CA GLN A 720 -26.34 42.82 21.35
C GLN A 720 -25.08 43.68 21.42
N GLU A 721 -25.25 44.97 21.70
CA GLU A 721 -24.20 45.87 22.20
C GLU A 721 -24.46 46.11 23.69
N THR A 722 -23.40 46.13 24.49
CA THR A 722 -23.50 46.45 25.92
C THR A 722 -22.28 47.25 26.36
N ASP A 723 -22.54 48.49 26.77
CA ASP A 723 -21.71 49.28 27.66
C ASP A 723 -21.87 48.68 29.08
N THR A 724 -20.76 48.24 29.69
CA THR A 724 -20.76 47.50 30.97
C THR A 724 -20.21 48.34 32.11
N ASP A 725 -19.27 49.25 31.83
CA ASP A 725 -18.69 50.18 32.82
C ASP A 725 -19.39 51.57 32.85
N HIS A 726 -20.22 51.85 31.84
CA HIS A 726 -21.10 53.01 31.66
C HIS A 726 -20.36 54.32 31.33
N ASP A 727 -19.30 54.26 30.50
CA ASP A 727 -18.58 55.45 30.01
C ASP A 727 -19.12 56.05 28.68
N GLY A 728 -19.96 55.30 27.96
CA GLY A 728 -20.51 55.67 26.65
C GLY A 728 -19.89 54.94 25.44
N HIS A 729 -18.95 54.02 25.67
CA HIS A 729 -18.40 53.10 24.67
C HIS A 729 -19.00 51.69 24.79
N VAL A 730 -18.70 50.80 23.83
CA VAL A 730 -19.30 49.45 23.78
C VAL A 730 -18.24 48.41 24.13
N ASP A 731 -18.21 47.99 25.40
CA ASP A 731 -17.28 46.98 25.89
C ASP A 731 -17.43 45.63 25.17
N THR A 732 -18.68 45.25 24.83
CA THR A 732 -18.95 43.94 24.23
C THR A 732 -19.95 44.00 23.07
N ILE A 733 -19.60 43.28 21.99
CA ILE A 733 -20.50 42.99 20.87
C ILE A 733 -20.72 41.48 20.82
N SER A 734 -21.97 41.06 21.04
CA SER A 734 -22.35 39.64 21.04
C SER A 734 -23.25 39.33 19.83
N MET A 735 -22.89 38.32 19.06
CA MET A 735 -23.56 37.88 17.84
C MET A 735 -24.23 36.52 18.04
N PHE A 736 -25.49 36.40 17.60
CA PHE A 736 -26.34 35.25 17.87
C PHE A 736 -26.92 34.64 16.59
N GLU A 737 -26.85 33.32 16.47
CA GLU A 737 -27.57 32.55 15.44
C GLU A 737 -28.63 31.68 16.10
N LYS A 738 -29.87 31.76 15.63
CA LYS A 738 -31.03 31.02 16.18
C LYS A 738 -31.17 31.18 17.71
N GLY A 739 -30.72 32.31 18.26
CA GLY A 739 -30.72 32.63 19.69
C GLY A 739 -29.55 32.07 20.51
N GLN A 740 -28.60 31.36 19.90
CA GLN A 740 -27.36 30.91 20.55
C GLN A 740 -26.20 31.88 20.24
N LEU A 741 -25.37 32.19 21.24
CA LEU A 741 -24.15 32.97 21.04
C LEU A 741 -23.18 32.17 20.14
N VAL A 742 -22.71 32.77 19.05
CA VAL A 742 -21.73 32.18 18.12
C VAL A 742 -20.40 32.93 18.08
N ARG A 743 -20.42 34.25 18.32
CA ARG A 743 -19.22 35.10 18.35
C ARG A 743 -19.40 36.24 19.35
N GLN A 744 -18.33 36.57 20.07
CA GLN A 744 -18.26 37.72 20.96
C GLN A 744 -16.95 38.47 20.76
N GLU A 745 -17.04 39.78 20.55
CA GLU A 745 -15.94 40.73 20.60
C GLU A 745 -15.97 41.41 21.98
N ALA A 746 -14.81 41.58 22.61
CA ALA A 746 -14.70 42.22 23.93
C ALA A 746 -13.47 43.13 24.02
N ASP A 747 -13.71 44.39 24.37
CA ASP A 747 -12.69 45.31 24.88
C ASP A 747 -12.17 44.71 26.19
N SER A 748 -10.87 44.41 26.21
CA SER A 748 -10.24 43.61 27.26
C SER A 748 -9.35 44.44 28.19
N ASP A 749 -9.04 45.69 27.84
CA ASP A 749 -8.23 46.60 28.66
C ASP A 749 -8.75 48.05 28.81
N GLY A 750 -9.82 48.44 28.11
CA GLY A 750 -10.53 49.71 28.23
C GLY A 750 -10.02 50.82 27.30
N ASP A 751 -9.69 50.48 26.05
CA ASP A 751 -9.11 51.39 25.03
C ASP A 751 -10.15 51.89 23.99
N ALA A 752 -11.36 51.33 24.00
CA ALA A 752 -12.42 51.42 22.99
C ALA A 752 -12.08 50.66 21.68
N ARG A 753 -11.53 49.46 21.82
CA ARG A 753 -11.21 48.48 20.76
C ARG A 753 -11.68 47.07 21.14
N PHE A 754 -11.32 46.07 20.35
CA PHE A 754 -11.73 44.67 20.55
C PHE A 754 -10.53 43.75 20.31
N GLU A 755 -9.70 43.57 21.33
CA GLU A 755 -8.46 42.79 21.26
C GLU A 755 -8.78 41.29 21.29
N THR A 756 -9.85 40.89 21.98
CA THR A 756 -10.28 39.50 22.12
C THR A 756 -11.52 39.22 21.27
N THR A 757 -11.44 38.26 20.36
CA THR A 757 -12.61 37.65 19.72
C THR A 757 -12.76 36.19 20.11
N SER A 758 -13.91 35.83 20.69
CA SER A 758 -14.26 34.45 21.08
C SER A 758 -15.31 33.85 20.15
N TYR A 759 -15.14 32.57 19.77
CA TYR A 759 -16.02 31.82 18.88
C TYR A 759 -16.60 30.59 19.60
N PHE A 760 -17.88 30.34 19.36
CA PHE A 760 -18.66 29.33 20.05
C PHE A 760 -19.41 28.44 19.05
N ALA A 761 -19.46 27.14 19.32
CA ALA A 761 -20.26 26.17 18.57
C ALA A 761 -21.15 25.39 19.55
N GLY A 762 -22.47 25.37 19.30
CA GLY A 762 -23.45 24.72 20.20
C GLY A 762 -23.41 25.23 21.65
N GLY A 763 -23.01 26.50 21.85
CA GLY A 763 -22.81 27.12 23.17
C GLY A 763 -21.50 26.75 23.88
N SER A 764 -20.61 25.95 23.26
CA SER A 764 -19.26 25.66 23.78
C SER A 764 -18.22 26.55 23.12
N LEU A 765 -17.24 27.05 23.89
CA LEU A 765 -16.08 27.77 23.34
C LEU A 765 -15.23 26.82 22.48
N ILE A 766 -14.88 27.26 21.27
CA ILE A 766 -14.02 26.49 20.34
C ILE A 766 -12.71 27.22 19.99
N ARG A 767 -12.71 28.55 19.99
CA ARG A 767 -11.55 29.35 19.59
C ARG A 767 -11.54 30.73 20.23
N ILE A 768 -10.37 31.19 20.65
CA ILE A 768 -10.11 32.60 21.00
C ILE A 768 -9.01 33.12 20.09
N GLU A 769 -9.25 34.27 19.47
CA GLU A 769 -8.27 35.11 18.77
C GLU A 769 -7.90 36.29 19.68
N ARG A 770 -6.62 36.68 19.72
CA ARG A 770 -6.14 37.90 20.41
C ARG A 770 -5.15 38.70 19.58
N ASP A 771 -5.36 40.01 19.56
CA ASP A 771 -4.30 41.02 19.42
C ASP A 771 -3.53 41.13 20.76
N MET A 772 -2.20 41.18 20.74
CA MET A 772 -1.34 41.40 21.92
C MET A 772 -0.45 42.65 21.79
N ASN A 773 -0.43 43.31 20.62
CA ASN A 773 0.47 44.42 20.30
C ASN A 773 -0.27 45.75 20.05
N GLY A 774 -1.55 45.69 19.65
CA GLY A 774 -2.48 46.81 19.46
C GLY A 774 -2.60 47.32 18.02
N ASP A 775 -2.14 46.56 17.02
CA ASP A 775 -2.18 46.94 15.59
C ASP A 775 -3.41 46.42 14.81
N GLN A 776 -4.31 45.67 15.47
CA GLN A 776 -5.50 45.04 14.90
C GLN A 776 -5.23 43.78 14.06
N GLN A 777 -4.06 43.16 14.20
CA GLN A 777 -3.77 41.80 13.72
C GLN A 777 -3.90 40.78 14.87
N VAL A 778 -3.94 39.48 14.55
CA VAL A 778 -4.15 38.41 15.54
C VAL A 778 -2.81 37.76 15.88
N ASP A 779 -2.21 38.17 16.99
CA ASP A 779 -0.92 37.66 17.48
C ASP A 779 -1.02 36.28 18.13
N GLN A 780 -2.21 35.88 18.60
CA GLN A 780 -2.43 34.57 19.21
C GLN A 780 -3.79 33.96 18.84
N ILE A 781 -3.80 32.70 18.41
CA ILE A 781 -5.01 31.87 18.35
C ILE A 781 -4.91 30.73 19.37
N SER A 782 -5.98 30.48 20.13
CA SER A 782 -6.09 29.37 21.08
C SER A 782 -7.31 28.51 20.73
N TYR A 783 -7.09 27.21 20.52
CA TYR A 783 -8.11 26.23 20.11
C TYR A 783 -8.53 25.34 21.27
N PHE A 784 -9.82 25.00 21.34
CA PHE A 784 -10.45 24.24 22.43
C PHE A 784 -11.28 23.08 21.87
N GLU A 785 -11.16 21.89 22.47
CA GLU A 785 -11.89 20.69 22.04
C GLU A 785 -12.85 20.18 23.12
N GLY A 786 -14.04 19.73 22.71
CA GLY A 786 -14.93 18.94 23.55
C GLY A 786 -15.48 19.65 24.80
N GLY A 787 -15.51 20.99 24.82
CA GLY A 787 -15.98 21.77 25.96
C GLY A 787 -15.00 21.79 27.15
N GLN A 788 -13.69 21.70 26.89
CA GLN A 788 -12.64 21.83 27.90
C GLN A 788 -12.25 23.31 28.10
N ASP A 789 -12.00 23.71 29.35
CA ASP A 789 -11.49 25.04 29.72
C ASP A 789 -10.00 25.25 29.37
N GLU A 790 -9.29 24.19 28.96
CA GLU A 790 -7.86 24.19 28.60
C GLU A 790 -7.69 24.07 27.09
N ALA A 791 -6.87 24.94 26.48
CA ALA A 791 -6.58 24.90 25.05
C ALA A 791 -5.74 23.66 24.67
N THR A 792 -6.05 23.03 23.53
CA THR A 792 -5.33 21.87 22.97
C THR A 792 -4.22 22.29 22.02
N ARG A 793 -4.40 23.39 21.30
CA ARG A 793 -3.41 23.98 20.39
C ARG A 793 -3.39 25.50 20.54
N VAL A 794 -2.21 26.10 20.45
CA VAL A 794 -2.00 27.54 20.45
C VAL A 794 -1.06 27.91 19.31
N GLU A 795 -1.53 28.78 18.42
CA GLU A 795 -0.69 29.43 17.40
C GLU A 795 -0.31 30.83 17.90
N ARG A 796 0.90 31.29 17.55
CA ARG A 796 1.42 32.62 17.87
C ARG A 796 2.21 33.19 16.71
N ASP A 797 2.12 34.50 16.58
CA ASP A 797 3.16 35.36 16.04
C ASP A 797 4.04 35.80 17.23
N THR A 798 5.36 35.59 17.18
CA THR A 798 6.29 35.96 18.26
C THR A 798 7.28 37.08 17.93
N ASP A 799 7.31 37.58 16.69
CA ASP A 799 8.09 38.77 16.31
C ASP A 799 7.26 39.97 15.81
N PHE A 800 5.94 39.76 15.65
CA PHE A 800 4.88 40.72 15.29
C PHE A 800 4.97 41.25 13.85
N ASP A 801 5.12 40.33 12.88
CA ASP A 801 5.12 40.62 11.43
C ASP A 801 3.73 40.47 10.77
N GLY A 802 2.78 39.79 11.43
CA GLY A 802 1.45 39.43 10.92
C GLY A 802 1.33 37.96 10.48
N ARG A 803 2.24 37.07 10.91
CA ARG A 803 2.28 35.64 10.56
C ARG A 803 2.50 34.78 11.80
N PHE A 804 1.85 33.61 11.84
CA PHE A 804 2.05 32.64 12.92
C PHE A 804 3.37 31.88 12.75
N ASP A 805 4.43 32.33 13.43
CA ASP A 805 5.76 31.73 13.46
C ASP A 805 5.87 30.51 14.40
N ALA A 806 4.91 30.30 15.30
CA ALA A 806 4.95 29.24 16.31
C ALA A 806 3.61 28.51 16.51
N SER A 807 3.59 27.19 16.29
CA SER A 807 2.47 26.27 16.57
C SER A 807 2.82 25.40 17.78
N VAL A 808 1.99 25.44 18.83
CA VAL A 808 2.26 24.75 20.12
C VAL A 808 1.14 23.76 20.43
N THR A 809 1.48 22.49 20.59
CA THR A 809 0.53 21.43 20.98
C THR A 809 0.57 21.19 22.49
N LEU A 810 -0.60 21.18 23.12
CA LEU A 810 -0.77 20.96 24.55
C LEU A 810 -1.54 19.66 24.82
N SER A 811 -1.20 19.00 25.93
CA SER A 811 -1.98 17.90 26.49
C SER A 811 -2.22 18.19 27.96
N LYS A 812 -3.48 18.47 28.33
CA LYS A 812 -3.90 18.84 29.69
C LYS A 812 -3.11 20.03 30.25
N GLY A 813 -3.12 21.13 29.49
CA GLY A 813 -2.41 22.37 29.80
C GLY A 813 -0.87 22.30 29.72
N VAL A 814 -0.27 21.13 29.44
CA VAL A 814 1.19 20.96 29.34
C VAL A 814 1.61 20.87 27.88
N GLN A 815 2.57 21.70 27.47
CA GLN A 815 3.20 21.65 26.16
C GLN A 815 3.89 20.28 25.93
N VAL A 816 3.54 19.60 24.84
CA VAL A 816 4.08 18.28 24.44
C VAL A 816 4.78 18.30 23.09
N ALA A 817 4.44 19.24 22.22
CA ALA A 817 5.16 19.51 20.98
C ALA A 817 5.15 21.02 20.68
N GLN A 818 6.09 21.45 19.84
CA GLN A 818 6.15 22.78 19.28
C GLN A 818 6.76 22.72 17.87
N GLU A 819 6.25 23.57 17.00
CA GLU A 819 6.65 23.75 15.62
C GLU A 819 6.97 25.25 15.47
N LEU A 820 8.03 25.55 14.73
CA LEU A 820 8.57 26.89 14.58
C LEU A 820 8.93 27.12 13.11
N ASP A 821 8.58 28.29 12.59
CA ASP A 821 9.19 28.91 11.40
C ASP A 821 10.23 29.91 11.91
N THR A 822 11.53 29.60 11.78
CA THR A 822 12.61 30.48 12.26
C THR A 822 13.28 31.33 11.17
N ASP A 823 12.74 31.34 9.94
CA ASP A 823 13.24 32.24 8.87
C ASP A 823 12.19 33.08 8.12
N GLY A 824 10.90 32.88 8.42
CA GLY A 824 9.78 33.76 8.06
C GLY A 824 9.10 33.44 6.73
N ASP A 825 9.34 32.26 6.17
CA ASP A 825 8.82 31.83 4.86
C ASP A 825 7.30 31.58 4.89
N GLY A 826 6.75 31.15 6.03
CA GLY A 826 5.37 30.73 6.24
C GLY A 826 5.21 29.22 6.49
N ARG A 827 6.30 28.47 6.68
CA ARG A 827 6.34 27.03 6.95
C ARG A 827 7.24 26.74 8.16
N PRO A 828 6.91 25.78 9.03
CA PRO A 828 7.82 25.37 10.09
C PRO A 828 9.12 24.78 9.52
N ASP A 829 10.28 25.30 9.94
CA ASP A 829 11.62 24.76 9.70
C ASP A 829 12.11 23.87 10.87
N GLN A 830 11.48 23.98 12.04
CA GLN A 830 11.92 23.29 13.25
C GLN A 830 10.76 22.67 14.05
N TRP A 831 10.90 21.39 14.39
CA TRP A 831 9.92 20.64 15.19
C TRP A 831 10.58 20.11 16.48
N LEU A 832 9.95 20.41 17.62
CA LEU A 832 10.40 20.03 18.96
C LEU A 832 9.37 19.12 19.62
N LYS A 833 9.83 17.98 20.16
CA LYS A 833 9.01 17.04 20.92
C LYS A 833 9.44 17.08 22.38
N LEU A 834 8.49 17.29 23.28
CA LEU A 834 8.77 17.55 24.69
C LEU A 834 8.32 16.39 25.58
N GLY A 835 9.27 15.85 26.35
CA GLY A 835 9.03 14.88 27.40
C GLY A 835 8.63 15.52 28.74
N PRO A 836 8.32 14.70 29.77
CA PRO A 836 7.88 15.18 31.08
C PRO A 836 8.83 16.21 31.70
N GLY A 837 8.28 17.38 32.05
CA GLY A 837 9.05 18.50 32.59
C GLY A 837 9.71 19.40 31.54
N GLY A 838 9.26 19.37 30.28
CA GLY A 838 9.68 20.32 29.23
C GLY A 838 11.06 20.06 28.66
N ARG A 839 11.56 18.81 28.72
CA ARG A 839 12.82 18.42 28.09
C ARG A 839 12.58 18.01 26.64
N ILE A 840 13.36 18.55 25.71
CA ILE A 840 13.37 18.09 24.32
C ILE A 840 13.82 16.62 24.31
N THR A 841 13.02 15.73 23.71
CA THR A 841 13.36 14.31 23.48
C THR A 841 13.73 14.04 22.02
N GLU A 842 13.24 14.89 21.11
CA GLU A 842 13.45 14.82 19.66
C GLU A 842 13.42 16.27 19.14
N LYS A 843 14.44 16.68 18.39
CA LYS A 843 14.42 17.88 17.54
C LYS A 843 14.51 17.43 16.09
N ARG A 844 13.77 18.09 15.21
CA ARG A 844 13.94 18.02 13.77
C ARG A 844 14.19 19.43 13.21
N GLU A 845 15.00 19.52 12.18
CA GLU A 845 15.40 20.73 11.45
C GLU A 845 15.22 20.45 9.96
N ASP A 846 14.69 21.42 9.22
CA ASP A 846 14.75 21.57 7.77
C ASP A 846 15.76 22.71 7.48
N ARG A 847 16.78 22.44 6.66
CA ARG A 847 17.87 23.37 6.35
C ARG A 847 17.93 23.79 4.88
N ASP A 848 17.30 23.04 3.98
CA ASP A 848 17.28 23.30 2.53
C ASP A 848 16.01 24.05 2.06
N ARG A 849 14.95 23.99 2.88
CA ARG A 849 13.60 24.57 2.72
C ARG A 849 12.72 23.86 1.71
N ASP A 850 12.90 22.56 1.54
CA ASP A 850 11.98 21.69 0.80
C ASP A 850 10.61 21.55 1.52
N GLY A 851 10.59 21.64 2.86
CA GLY A 851 9.42 21.41 3.71
C GLY A 851 9.45 20.08 4.47
N LYS A 852 10.55 19.33 4.39
CA LYS A 852 10.84 18.10 5.16
C LYS A 852 12.11 18.31 5.98
N PRO A 853 12.20 17.73 7.20
CA PRO A 853 13.40 17.84 8.00
C PRO A 853 14.55 16.95 7.48
N ASP A 854 15.61 17.57 6.96
CA ASP A 854 16.89 16.93 6.60
C ASP A 854 17.60 16.36 7.84
N VAL A 855 17.46 17.01 9.01
CA VAL A 855 18.09 16.54 10.26
C VAL A 855 17.11 16.19 11.35
N THR A 856 17.33 15.03 11.97
CA THR A 856 16.63 14.56 13.18
C THR A 856 17.62 14.21 14.28
N VAL A 857 17.52 14.86 15.45
CA VAL A 857 18.33 14.61 16.65
C VAL A 857 17.46 14.06 17.78
N ARG A 858 17.83 12.91 18.33
CA ARG A 858 17.20 12.29 19.51
C ARG A 858 18.04 12.51 20.76
N PHE A 859 17.37 12.72 21.90
CA PHE A 859 18.01 13.03 23.17
C PHE A 859 17.75 11.97 24.25
N ASP A 860 18.76 11.73 25.10
CA ASP A 860 18.65 10.85 26.25
C ASP A 860 17.93 11.50 27.44
N ALA A 861 17.72 10.73 28.52
CA ALA A 861 17.01 11.20 29.71
C ALA A 861 17.70 12.40 30.41
N GLU A 862 19.00 12.62 30.16
CA GLU A 862 19.79 13.75 30.68
C GLU A 862 19.79 14.96 29.74
N GLY A 863 19.25 14.85 28.52
CA GLY A 863 19.22 15.91 27.51
C GLY A 863 20.47 15.97 26.63
N ARG A 864 21.21 14.86 26.48
CA ARG A 864 22.37 14.73 25.59
C ARG A 864 21.95 14.02 24.30
N PRO A 865 22.58 14.27 23.14
CA PRO A 865 22.26 13.53 21.94
C PRO A 865 22.55 12.03 22.13
N SER A 866 21.66 11.19 21.61
CA SER A 866 21.78 9.73 21.54
C SER A 866 21.89 9.22 20.10
N GLU A 867 21.26 9.93 19.17
CA GLU A 867 21.22 9.63 17.73
C GLU A 867 21.02 10.93 16.96
N GLN A 868 21.69 11.08 15.84
CA GLN A 868 21.51 12.16 14.86
C GLN A 868 21.47 11.50 13.48
N VAL A 869 20.42 11.80 12.72
CA VAL A 869 20.21 11.35 11.35
C VAL A 869 20.24 12.61 10.49
N GLU A 870 21.01 12.59 9.40
CA GLU A 870 21.15 13.71 8.47
C GLU A 870 21.01 13.17 7.03
N ASP A 871 20.20 13.86 6.23
CA ASP A 871 20.37 13.98 4.78
C ASP A 871 21.39 15.12 4.56
N THR A 872 22.38 14.92 3.69
CA THR A 872 23.44 15.93 3.45
C THR A 872 23.75 16.19 1.98
N ASP A 873 22.99 15.59 1.07
CA ASP A 873 23.03 15.79 -0.38
C ASP A 873 21.70 16.26 -0.99
N GLU A 874 20.67 16.50 -0.17
CA GLU A 874 19.39 17.12 -0.54
C GLU A 874 18.54 16.20 -1.46
N ASP A 875 18.63 14.88 -1.21
CA ASP A 875 18.05 13.77 -2.00
C ASP A 875 16.65 13.33 -1.50
N GLY A 876 16.42 13.45 -0.19
CA GLY A 876 15.24 12.92 0.52
C GLY A 876 15.51 11.65 1.32
N THR A 877 16.70 11.05 1.19
CA THR A 877 17.15 9.84 1.88
C THR A 877 18.30 10.15 2.83
N PRO A 878 18.22 9.83 4.14
CA PRO A 878 19.30 10.14 5.07
C PRO A 878 20.60 9.36 4.79
N ASN A 879 21.52 10.02 4.10
CA ASN A 879 22.84 9.50 3.76
C ASN A 879 23.80 9.37 4.97
N ARG A 880 23.40 9.85 6.17
CA ARG A 880 24.27 9.89 7.35
C ARG A 880 23.56 9.61 8.67
N ILE A 881 24.18 8.77 9.53
CA ILE A 881 23.66 8.41 10.86
C ILE A 881 24.78 8.38 11.91
N THR A 882 24.77 9.33 12.86
CA THR A 882 25.65 9.34 14.03
C THR A 882 24.94 8.82 15.28
N ARG A 883 25.49 7.79 15.93
CA ARG A 883 24.99 7.25 17.21
C ARG A 883 25.94 7.62 18.34
N PHE A 884 25.38 8.14 19.44
CA PHE A 884 26.12 8.70 20.55
C PHE A 884 25.96 7.86 21.83
N VAL A 885 27.04 7.78 22.61
CA VAL A 885 27.02 7.19 23.96
C VAL A 885 27.44 8.27 24.95
N ASN A 886 26.54 8.63 25.88
CA ASN A 886 26.72 9.73 26.84
C ASN A 886 26.98 11.11 26.19
N GLY A 887 26.54 11.34 24.95
CA GLY A 887 26.78 12.56 24.18
C GLY A 887 28.14 12.63 23.47
N VAL A 888 28.90 11.52 23.42
CA VAL A 888 30.10 11.37 22.59
C VAL A 888 29.77 10.46 21.40
N PRO A 889 30.15 10.78 20.15
CA PRO A 889 30.00 9.86 19.02
C PRO A 889 30.64 8.50 19.33
N HIS A 890 29.88 7.43 19.09
CA HIS A 890 30.32 6.04 19.26
C HIS A 890 30.40 5.33 17.90
N GLU A 891 29.48 5.66 16.99
CA GLU A 891 29.37 5.06 15.67
C GLU A 891 28.86 6.14 14.70
N VAL A 892 29.42 6.19 13.49
CA VAL A 892 28.97 7.04 12.39
C VAL A 892 28.87 6.15 11.17
N ASP A 893 27.69 6.12 10.56
CA ASP A 893 27.46 5.60 9.22
C ASP A 893 27.33 6.77 8.25
N GLU A 894 27.98 6.68 7.09
CA GLU A 894 27.90 7.60 5.96
C GLU A 894 27.76 6.77 4.67
N ASP A 895 27.00 7.27 3.69
CA ASP A 895 27.10 6.91 2.26
C ASP A 895 27.99 7.98 1.61
N THR A 896 29.10 7.57 1.01
CA THR A 896 30.14 8.48 0.50
C THR A 896 30.26 8.52 -1.02
N ASP A 897 29.50 7.70 -1.76
CA ASP A 897 29.47 7.72 -3.24
C ASP A 897 28.08 7.95 -3.87
N GLY A 898 27.01 7.87 -3.08
CA GLY A 898 25.65 8.25 -3.46
C GLY A 898 24.88 7.14 -4.19
N ASP A 899 25.14 5.87 -3.89
CA ASP A 899 24.40 4.73 -4.45
C ASP A 899 23.13 4.34 -3.65
N GLY A 900 22.94 4.94 -2.46
CA GLY A 900 21.83 4.67 -1.55
C GLY A 900 22.17 3.63 -0.46
N CYS A 901 23.43 3.20 -0.35
CA CYS A 901 23.92 2.29 0.66
C CYS A 901 25.05 2.90 1.50
N LEU A 902 24.93 2.78 2.83
CA LEU A 902 25.93 3.25 3.81
C LEU A 902 27.26 2.49 3.69
N ASP A 903 28.13 2.92 2.77
CA ASP A 903 29.42 2.34 2.41
C ASP A 903 30.50 2.51 3.48
N HIS A 904 30.43 3.57 4.30
CA HIS A 904 31.42 3.92 5.32
C HIS A 904 30.85 3.84 6.74
N ARG A 905 31.47 3.03 7.61
CA ARG A 905 31.19 3.02 9.05
C ARG A 905 32.44 3.29 9.88
N GLN A 906 32.40 4.35 10.69
CA GLN A 906 33.42 4.66 11.69
C GLN A 906 32.93 4.27 13.09
N VAL A 907 33.78 3.63 13.89
CA VAL A 907 33.49 3.25 15.28
C VAL A 907 34.55 3.82 16.22
N PHE A 908 34.09 4.52 17.24
CA PHE A 908 34.89 5.27 18.19
C PHE A 908 34.95 4.58 19.56
N ASP A 909 35.96 4.91 20.35
CA ASP A 909 36.03 4.51 21.75
C ASP A 909 35.22 5.47 22.66
N PRO A 910 34.99 5.14 23.96
CA PRO A 910 34.25 6.01 24.89
C PRO A 910 34.89 7.38 25.19
N THR A 911 36.00 7.74 24.54
CA THR A 911 36.64 9.05 24.60
C THR A 911 36.56 9.82 23.27
N GLY A 912 35.93 9.24 22.23
CA GLY A 912 35.78 9.83 20.91
C GLY A 912 36.98 9.59 19.98
N VAL A 913 37.84 8.62 20.28
CA VAL A 913 39.00 8.27 19.42
C VAL A 913 38.60 7.15 18.46
N LEU A 914 38.90 7.31 17.16
CA LEU A 914 38.65 6.29 16.14
C LEU A 914 39.36 4.97 16.51
N LYS A 915 38.57 3.90 16.54
CA LYS A 915 38.98 2.54 16.96
C LYS A 915 38.86 1.55 15.81
N GLN A 916 37.86 1.72 14.95
CA GLN A 916 37.64 0.89 13.78
C GLN A 916 37.04 1.74 12.65
N ASP A 917 37.42 1.45 11.42
CA ASP A 917 37.03 2.14 10.19
C ASP A 917 36.69 1.05 9.17
N ILE A 918 35.49 1.11 8.59
CA ILE A 918 34.87 -0.01 7.88
C ILE A 918 34.32 0.50 6.55
N LEU A 919 34.65 -0.16 5.45
CA LEU A 919 34.34 0.29 4.09
C LEU A 919 33.78 -0.86 3.24
N ASP A 920 32.78 -0.58 2.40
CA ASP A 920 32.64 -1.20 1.08
C ASP A 920 33.61 -0.45 0.16
N THR A 921 34.42 -1.16 -0.63
CA THR A 921 35.38 -0.55 -1.56
C THR A 921 35.10 -0.93 -3.01
N ASP A 922 33.97 -1.60 -3.27
CA ASP A 922 33.64 -2.15 -4.58
C ASP A 922 32.20 -1.94 -5.06
N GLY A 923 31.34 -1.32 -4.24
CA GLY A 923 30.00 -0.87 -4.61
C GLY A 923 29.01 -2.03 -4.68
N ASN A 924 28.87 -2.79 -3.60
CA ASN A 924 27.94 -3.93 -3.54
C ASN A 924 26.99 -3.90 -2.33
N CYS A 925 26.86 -2.75 -1.66
CA CYS A 925 26.12 -2.55 -0.41
C CYS A 925 26.55 -3.48 0.73
N LYS A 926 27.83 -3.89 0.78
CA LYS A 926 28.38 -4.76 1.82
C LYS A 926 29.86 -4.45 2.05
N TYR A 927 30.18 -4.04 3.27
CA TYR A 927 31.56 -3.83 3.72
C TYR A 927 32.47 -5.02 3.38
N ASP A 928 33.60 -4.73 2.74
CA ASP A 928 34.66 -5.68 2.37
C ASP A 928 35.94 -5.47 3.19
N THR A 929 36.07 -4.31 3.84
CA THR A 929 37.31 -3.82 4.47
C THR A 929 37.04 -3.37 5.91
N TRP A 930 37.82 -3.89 6.87
CA TRP A 930 37.77 -3.48 8.28
C TRP A 930 39.18 -3.12 8.77
N THR A 931 39.46 -1.84 8.97
CA THR A 931 40.72 -1.32 9.53
C THR A 931 40.57 -1.04 11.03
N TYR A 932 41.55 -1.44 11.84
CA TYR A 932 41.54 -1.34 13.31
C TYR A 932 42.70 -0.49 13.82
N PHE A 933 42.41 0.35 14.81
CA PHE A 933 43.34 1.36 15.33
C PHE A 933 43.57 1.20 16.83
N GLU A 934 44.82 1.39 17.26
CA GLU A 934 45.18 1.61 18.66
C GLU A 934 46.06 2.86 18.75
N GLY A 935 45.75 3.78 19.67
CA GLY A 935 46.52 5.02 19.84
C GLY A 935 46.59 5.94 18.62
N GLY A 936 45.64 5.82 17.67
CA GLY A 936 45.63 6.54 16.40
C GLY A 936 46.53 5.96 15.31
N GLN A 937 47.08 4.75 15.49
CA GLN A 937 47.81 4.01 14.45
C GLN A 937 47.05 2.74 14.06
N ILE A 938 47.09 2.37 12.77
CA ILE A 938 46.58 1.09 12.29
C ILE A 938 47.40 -0.04 12.93
N VAL A 939 46.73 -1.02 13.52
CA VAL A 939 47.33 -2.25 14.05
C VAL A 939 46.93 -3.50 13.27
N ARG A 940 45.76 -3.48 12.62
CA ARG A 940 45.23 -4.60 11.81
C ARG A 940 44.32 -4.08 10.70
N ARG A 941 44.30 -4.77 9.56
CA ARG A 941 43.25 -4.67 8.53
C ARG A 941 42.75 -6.06 8.16
N GLU A 942 41.46 -6.19 7.94
CA GLU A 942 40.79 -7.40 7.46
C GLU A 942 40.10 -7.05 6.12
N LEU A 943 40.17 -7.95 5.14
CA LEU A 943 39.68 -7.77 3.76
C LEU A 943 38.97 -9.03 3.24
N ASP A 944 37.85 -8.89 2.53
CA ASP A 944 37.29 -9.92 1.65
C ASP A 944 37.64 -9.62 0.19
N THR A 945 38.77 -10.14 -0.27
CA THR A 945 39.29 -9.90 -1.63
C THR A 945 38.59 -10.74 -2.71
N ASN A 946 37.58 -11.55 -2.36
CA ASN A 946 36.88 -12.46 -3.27
C ASN A 946 35.34 -12.29 -3.29
N LYS A 947 34.80 -11.28 -2.60
CA LYS A 947 33.38 -10.85 -2.64
C LYS A 947 32.39 -11.95 -2.20
N ASN A 948 32.66 -12.63 -1.09
CA ASN A 948 31.82 -13.71 -0.55
C ASN A 948 31.19 -13.44 0.84
N VAL A 949 31.42 -12.24 1.40
CA VAL A 949 31.03 -11.77 2.74
C VAL A 949 31.82 -12.44 3.89
N PHE A 950 33.01 -12.98 3.59
CA PHE A 950 33.94 -13.53 4.57
C PHE A 950 35.37 -13.07 4.27
N VAL A 951 36.01 -12.44 5.26
CA VAL A 951 37.42 -12.05 5.23
C VAL A 951 38.31 -13.21 4.78
N ASP A 952 39.16 -12.95 3.79
CA ASP A 952 40.18 -13.90 3.29
C ASP A 952 41.61 -13.38 3.42
N VAL A 953 41.83 -12.09 3.72
CA VAL A 953 43.15 -11.51 4.01
C VAL A 953 43.15 -10.70 5.32
N TRP A 954 44.19 -10.91 6.13
CA TRP A 954 44.44 -10.24 7.40
C TRP A 954 45.84 -9.60 7.40
N GLU A 955 45.92 -8.27 7.35
CA GLU A 955 47.17 -7.52 7.50
C GLU A 955 47.37 -7.09 8.97
N TYR A 956 48.60 -7.18 9.48
CA TYR A 956 48.99 -6.74 10.82
C TYR A 956 50.14 -5.75 10.75
N PHE A 957 50.06 -4.69 11.57
CA PHE A 957 50.93 -3.52 11.48
C PHE A 957 51.61 -3.19 12.82
N GLU A 958 52.87 -2.75 12.75
CA GLU A 958 53.64 -2.18 13.88
C GLU A 958 54.36 -0.91 13.38
N ASP A 959 54.34 0.17 14.16
CA ASP A 959 54.84 1.51 13.77
C ASP A 959 54.37 1.97 12.36
N GLY A 960 53.11 1.64 12.01
CA GLY A 960 52.51 1.94 10.70
C GLY A 960 53.03 1.12 9.51
N ARG A 961 53.87 0.10 9.73
CA ARG A 961 54.34 -0.81 8.66
C ARG A 961 53.73 -2.20 8.81
N LYS A 962 53.39 -2.83 7.68
CA LYS A 962 52.91 -4.22 7.66
C LYS A 962 54.03 -5.16 8.10
N VAL A 963 53.83 -5.89 9.19
CA VAL A 963 54.80 -6.88 9.71
C VAL A 963 54.38 -8.32 9.41
N THR A 964 53.09 -8.59 9.24
CA THR A 964 52.57 -9.92 8.90
C THR A 964 51.30 -9.80 8.05
N GLN A 965 51.13 -10.69 7.08
CA GLN A 965 49.92 -10.86 6.29
C GLN A 965 49.52 -12.32 6.35
N ALA A 966 48.29 -12.61 6.73
CA ALA A 966 47.74 -13.95 6.80
C ALA A 966 46.58 -14.07 5.81
N GLU A 967 46.42 -15.22 5.16
CA GLU A 967 45.48 -15.39 4.04
C GLU A 967 44.81 -16.77 4.05
N ALA A 968 43.56 -16.82 3.63
CA ALA A 968 42.75 -18.03 3.49
C ALA A 968 42.54 -18.38 2.00
N ARG A 969 43.43 -19.22 1.42
CA ARG A 969 43.36 -19.62 0.01
C ARG A 969 42.77 -21.03 -0.19
N GLY A 970 41.95 -21.18 -1.22
CA GLY A 970 41.52 -22.47 -1.76
C GLY A 970 40.29 -23.07 -1.06
N ARG A 971 40.52 -23.96 -0.09
CA ARG A 971 39.44 -24.65 0.66
C ARG A 971 39.42 -24.36 2.16
N CYS A 972 40.37 -23.56 2.66
CA CYS A 972 40.44 -23.22 4.07
C CYS A 972 39.60 -21.96 4.33
N THR A 973 38.73 -21.99 5.36
CA THR A 973 37.90 -20.85 5.81
C THR A 973 38.57 -20.05 6.94
N LYS A 974 39.90 -20.16 7.03
CA LYS A 974 40.79 -19.55 8.01
C LYS A 974 42.18 -19.40 7.37
N PRO A 975 43.04 -18.51 7.90
CA PRO A 975 44.42 -18.40 7.48
C PRO A 975 45.14 -19.75 7.31
N ASN A 976 45.59 -20.01 6.09
CA ASN A 976 46.40 -21.17 5.73
C ASN A 976 47.74 -20.79 5.09
N ILE A 977 47.96 -19.52 4.79
CA ILE A 977 49.26 -18.95 4.41
C ILE A 977 49.54 -17.74 5.31
N VAL A 978 50.77 -17.60 5.78
CA VAL A 978 51.23 -16.46 6.59
C VAL A 978 52.57 -15.97 6.07
N PHE A 979 52.64 -14.70 5.68
CA PHE A 979 53.84 -13.99 5.25
C PHE A 979 54.31 -13.06 6.36
N HIS A 980 55.62 -13.04 6.64
CA HIS A 980 56.23 -12.05 7.54
C HIS A 980 57.20 -11.17 6.77
N PHE A 981 57.09 -9.86 7.00
CA PHE A 981 57.79 -8.84 6.25
C PHE A 981 59.08 -8.38 6.96
N ALA A 982 59.99 -7.78 6.22
CA ALA A 982 61.13 -7.07 6.77
C ALA A 982 60.69 -5.73 7.39
N ALA A 983 61.60 -5.05 8.09
CA ALA A 983 61.35 -3.74 8.69
C ALA A 983 61.08 -2.60 7.67
N ASP A 984 61.15 -2.89 6.36
CA ASP A 984 60.67 -2.03 5.29
C ASP A 984 59.14 -2.12 5.07
N GLY A 985 58.51 -3.24 5.43
CA GLY A 985 57.08 -3.51 5.25
C GLY A 985 56.68 -4.07 3.89
N GLU A 986 57.64 -4.28 2.98
CA GLU A 986 57.39 -4.71 1.59
C GLU A 986 57.98 -6.08 1.29
N ARG A 987 59.19 -6.40 1.79
CA ARG A 987 59.89 -7.64 1.46
C ARG A 987 59.49 -8.79 2.37
N ILE A 988 58.97 -9.86 1.81
CA ILE A 988 58.71 -11.12 2.53
C ILE A 988 60.04 -11.75 2.94
N THR A 989 60.30 -11.87 4.24
CA THR A 989 61.46 -12.59 4.78
C THR A 989 61.18 -14.08 4.99
N ARG A 990 59.89 -14.42 5.14
CA ARG A 990 59.42 -15.73 5.61
C ARG A 990 57.98 -15.96 5.18
N GLN A 991 57.69 -17.19 4.77
CA GLN A 991 56.34 -17.68 4.48
C GLN A 991 56.09 -18.99 5.24
N GLU A 992 54.92 -19.11 5.86
CA GLU A 992 54.43 -20.31 6.54
C GLU A 992 53.15 -20.78 5.86
N GLU A 993 52.96 -22.08 5.72
CA GLU A 993 51.79 -22.66 5.06
C GLU A 993 51.25 -23.84 5.88
N ASP A 994 49.93 -23.89 6.06
CA ASP A 994 49.17 -25.05 6.49
C ASP A 994 48.42 -25.61 5.28
N ARG A 995 49.03 -26.59 4.61
CA ARG A 995 48.50 -27.12 3.34
C ARG A 995 47.29 -28.04 3.51
N ASN A 996 46.76 -28.20 4.74
CA ASN A 996 45.63 -29.09 5.04
C ASN A 996 44.56 -28.47 5.96
N CYS A 997 44.60 -27.15 6.18
CA CYS A 997 43.60 -26.36 6.93
C CYS A 997 43.40 -26.76 8.42
N ASN A 998 44.36 -27.43 9.07
CA ASN A 998 44.20 -27.90 10.46
C ASN A 998 44.62 -26.87 11.54
N GLN A 999 44.97 -25.63 11.15
CA GLN A 999 45.57 -24.56 11.95
C GLN A 999 46.94 -24.91 12.55
N ARG A 1000 47.73 -25.72 11.85
CA ARG A 1000 49.13 -26.02 12.20
C ARG A 1000 49.97 -25.98 10.92
N PRO A 1001 50.90 -25.03 10.80
CA PRO A 1001 51.69 -24.90 9.59
C PRO A 1001 52.59 -26.13 9.42
N ASP A 1002 52.57 -26.69 8.22
CA ASP A 1002 53.29 -27.91 7.86
C ASP A 1002 54.47 -27.62 6.93
N ARG A 1003 54.48 -26.45 6.27
CA ARG A 1003 55.55 -25.96 5.41
C ARG A 1003 56.05 -24.58 5.84
N LEU A 1004 57.38 -24.39 5.74
CA LEU A 1004 58.09 -23.15 6.08
C LEU A 1004 59.08 -22.81 4.97
N THR A 1005 59.01 -21.61 4.40
CA THR A 1005 60.02 -21.05 3.49
C THR A 1005 60.63 -19.78 4.08
N ARG A 1006 61.94 -19.57 3.90
CA ARG A 1006 62.66 -18.34 4.25
C ARG A 1006 63.34 -17.77 3.02
N PHE A 1007 63.45 -16.45 2.95
CA PHE A 1007 63.98 -15.72 1.81
C PHE A 1007 65.18 -14.86 2.21
N ASP A 1008 66.00 -14.47 1.24
CA ASP A 1008 67.07 -13.48 1.40
C ASP A 1008 66.61 -12.05 1.05
N GLU A 1009 67.54 -11.10 1.09
CA GLU A 1009 67.27 -9.69 0.77
C GLU A 1009 66.83 -9.43 -0.68
N ALA A 1010 67.06 -10.39 -1.59
CA ALA A 1010 66.64 -10.37 -2.99
C ALA A 1010 65.35 -11.16 -3.25
N GLY A 1011 64.68 -11.65 -2.20
CA GLY A 1011 63.45 -12.45 -2.29
C GLY A 1011 63.69 -13.89 -2.80
N GLN A 1012 64.93 -14.37 -2.84
CA GLN A 1012 65.23 -15.74 -3.24
C GLN A 1012 65.13 -16.68 -2.03
N PRO A 1013 64.63 -17.92 -2.20
CA PRO A 1013 64.57 -18.86 -1.09
C PRO A 1013 65.98 -19.19 -0.61
N THR A 1014 66.17 -19.24 0.72
CA THR A 1014 67.39 -19.71 1.40
C THR A 1014 67.17 -21.06 2.09
N PHE A 1015 65.93 -21.32 2.50
CA PHE A 1015 65.52 -22.53 3.21
C PHE A 1015 64.06 -22.84 2.91
N ARG A 1016 63.73 -24.11 2.68
CA ARG A 1016 62.36 -24.64 2.67
C ARG A 1016 62.30 -25.92 3.49
N CYS A 1017 61.22 -26.09 4.23
CA CYS A 1017 60.90 -27.32 4.96
C CYS A 1017 59.45 -27.70 4.73
N THR A 1018 59.19 -29.00 4.62
CA THR A 1018 57.86 -29.64 4.70
C THR A 1018 57.95 -30.85 5.65
N PRO A 1019 56.87 -31.58 5.96
CA PRO A 1019 56.94 -32.72 6.88
C PRO A 1019 57.82 -33.89 6.38
N ARG A 1020 58.20 -33.88 5.09
CA ARG A 1020 59.03 -34.93 4.44
C ARG A 1020 60.24 -34.41 3.65
N GLU A 1021 60.50 -33.12 3.67
CA GLU A 1021 61.55 -32.50 2.83
C GLU A 1021 62.21 -31.33 3.54
N ILE A 1022 63.54 -31.22 3.49
CA ILE A 1022 64.28 -30.00 3.84
C ILE A 1022 65.21 -29.63 2.69
N LEU A 1023 64.95 -28.50 2.05
CA LEU A 1023 65.80 -27.90 1.01
C LEU A 1023 66.57 -26.71 1.58
N GLN A 1024 67.88 -26.67 1.34
CA GLN A 1024 68.72 -25.49 1.57
C GLN A 1024 69.18 -24.92 0.22
N TYR A 1025 69.32 -23.60 0.18
CA TYR A 1025 69.66 -22.86 -1.03
C TYR A 1025 70.77 -21.83 -0.75
N GLU A 1026 71.62 -21.59 -1.73
CA GLU A 1026 72.62 -20.52 -1.73
C GLU A 1026 72.45 -19.71 -3.02
N ALA A 1027 72.22 -18.38 -2.89
CA ALA A 1027 71.84 -17.50 -4.00
C ALA A 1027 70.70 -18.07 -4.88
N GLY A 1028 69.62 -18.52 -4.23
CA GLY A 1028 68.42 -19.07 -4.87
C GLY A 1028 68.58 -20.47 -5.50
N VAL A 1029 69.79 -21.03 -5.50
CA VAL A 1029 70.10 -22.34 -6.10
C VAL A 1029 70.19 -23.39 -4.99
N ALA A 1030 69.55 -24.55 -5.17
CA ALA A 1030 69.60 -25.62 -4.17
C ALA A 1030 71.03 -26.15 -3.96
N THR A 1031 71.38 -26.39 -2.69
CA THR A 1031 72.68 -26.93 -2.25
C THR A 1031 72.54 -28.24 -1.47
N LEU A 1032 71.40 -28.46 -0.81
CA LEU A 1032 71.04 -29.67 -0.07
C LEU A 1032 69.54 -29.97 -0.23
N SER A 1033 69.19 -31.24 -0.43
CA SER A 1033 67.89 -31.83 -0.11
C SER A 1033 68.07 -32.91 0.97
N LEU A 1034 67.11 -33.01 1.88
CA LEU A 1034 66.89 -34.14 2.78
C LEU A 1034 65.44 -34.58 2.58
N GLU A 1035 65.24 -35.86 2.28
CA GLU A 1035 63.94 -36.45 1.93
C GLU A 1035 63.62 -37.60 2.90
N ASP A 1036 62.36 -37.66 3.35
CA ASP A 1036 61.74 -38.74 4.14
C ASP A 1036 60.69 -39.42 3.23
N THR A 1037 61.13 -40.42 2.47
CA THR A 1037 60.34 -41.11 1.46
C THR A 1037 59.44 -42.19 2.09
N THR A 1038 59.90 -42.83 3.16
CA THR A 1038 59.16 -43.84 3.95
C THR A 1038 58.07 -43.23 4.83
N GLY A 1039 58.28 -42.02 5.35
CA GLY A 1039 57.34 -41.28 6.20
C GLY A 1039 57.47 -41.55 7.70
N ASP A 1040 58.62 -42.02 8.20
CA ASP A 1040 58.87 -42.25 9.64
C ASP A 1040 59.22 -40.95 10.40
N GLY A 1041 59.57 -39.89 9.67
CA GLY A 1041 59.94 -38.58 10.18
C GLY A 1041 61.44 -38.38 10.39
N TYR A 1042 62.31 -39.31 9.99
CA TYR A 1042 63.72 -39.07 9.70
C TYR A 1042 63.94 -39.02 8.19
N ALA A 1043 64.98 -38.33 7.73
CA ALA A 1043 65.36 -38.45 6.33
C ALA A 1043 65.88 -39.87 6.07
N ASP A 1044 65.51 -40.44 4.92
CA ASP A 1044 66.08 -41.68 4.38
C ASP A 1044 66.89 -41.42 3.10
N ARG A 1045 66.87 -40.17 2.59
CA ARG A 1045 67.62 -39.76 1.40
C ARG A 1045 68.17 -38.33 1.48
N ARG A 1046 69.31 -38.06 0.84
CA ARG A 1046 70.05 -36.79 0.91
C ARG A 1046 70.79 -36.47 -0.39
N LEU A 1047 70.30 -35.46 -1.11
CA LEU A 1047 70.95 -34.95 -2.30
C LEU A 1047 71.81 -33.73 -1.95
N LEU A 1048 73.10 -33.79 -2.27
CA LEU A 1048 74.02 -32.65 -2.25
C LEU A 1048 74.16 -32.13 -3.67
N PHE A 1049 74.12 -30.80 -3.82
CA PHE A 1049 74.19 -30.11 -5.10
C PHE A 1049 75.40 -29.18 -5.16
N GLN A 1050 75.95 -28.97 -6.36
CA GLN A 1050 77.02 -28.00 -6.61
C GLN A 1050 76.65 -27.14 -7.81
N GLY A 1051 76.36 -25.85 -7.56
CA GLY A 1051 75.88 -24.93 -8.60
C GLY A 1051 74.55 -25.35 -9.23
N GLY A 1052 73.68 -26.02 -8.48
CA GLY A 1052 72.35 -26.46 -8.91
C GLY A 1052 72.30 -27.78 -9.67
N ALA A 1053 73.45 -28.36 -10.04
CA ALA A 1053 73.51 -29.74 -10.49
C ALA A 1053 73.67 -30.68 -9.27
N PRO A 1054 73.06 -31.88 -9.26
CA PRO A 1054 73.37 -32.89 -8.25
C PRO A 1054 74.86 -33.25 -8.32
N LEU A 1055 75.45 -33.44 -7.14
CA LEU A 1055 76.85 -33.83 -6.90
C LEU A 1055 76.92 -35.22 -6.27
N ARG A 1056 76.03 -35.50 -5.30
CA ARG A 1056 75.92 -36.79 -4.63
C ARG A 1056 74.48 -36.99 -4.15
N ASP A 1057 73.98 -38.20 -4.22
CA ASP A 1057 72.74 -38.67 -3.58
C ASP A 1057 73.14 -39.79 -2.60
N GLU A 1058 72.69 -39.69 -1.35
CA GLU A 1058 72.97 -40.67 -0.29
C GLU A 1058 71.63 -41.20 0.22
N ALA A 1059 71.46 -42.52 0.31
CA ALA A 1059 70.23 -43.16 0.80
C ALA A 1059 70.54 -44.15 1.92
N ASP A 1060 69.55 -44.35 2.80
CA ASP A 1060 69.43 -45.42 3.79
C ASP A 1060 68.32 -46.37 3.34
N THR A 1061 68.70 -47.59 2.92
CA THR A 1061 67.75 -48.63 2.48
C THR A 1061 67.39 -49.64 3.57
N ASN A 1062 68.07 -49.60 4.72
CA ASN A 1062 67.95 -50.59 5.79
C ASN A 1062 67.15 -50.09 7.03
N GLY A 1063 67.09 -48.76 7.23
CA GLY A 1063 66.37 -48.07 8.31
C GLY A 1063 67.18 -47.77 9.58
N ASP A 1064 68.51 -47.89 9.58
CA ASP A 1064 69.38 -47.64 10.74
C ASP A 1064 69.81 -46.16 10.91
N ARG A 1065 69.53 -45.34 9.89
CA ARG A 1065 69.89 -43.91 9.72
C ARG A 1065 71.33 -43.62 9.34
N LEU A 1066 72.13 -44.60 8.91
CA LEU A 1066 73.35 -44.36 8.16
C LEU A 1066 73.06 -44.54 6.66
N PRO A 1067 73.72 -43.77 5.77
CA PRO A 1067 73.65 -44.10 4.36
C PRO A 1067 74.36 -45.43 4.10
N ASP A 1068 73.72 -46.29 3.32
CA ASP A 1068 74.21 -47.57 2.81
C ASP A 1068 74.38 -47.56 1.28
N VAL A 1069 73.81 -46.57 0.59
CA VAL A 1069 73.97 -46.32 -0.86
C VAL A 1069 74.42 -44.88 -1.12
N TRP A 1070 75.45 -44.71 -1.98
CA TRP A 1070 75.94 -43.40 -2.43
C TRP A 1070 76.07 -43.33 -3.95
N ILE A 1071 75.20 -42.56 -4.59
CA ILE A 1071 75.26 -42.27 -6.03
C ILE A 1071 76.04 -40.95 -6.23
N THR A 1072 77.14 -41.00 -6.98
CA THR A 1072 77.99 -39.83 -7.26
C THR A 1072 77.76 -39.31 -8.68
N TYR A 1073 77.71 -37.98 -8.81
CA TYR A 1073 77.43 -37.27 -10.06
C TYR A 1073 78.62 -36.40 -10.48
N VAL A 1074 78.98 -36.45 -11.76
CA VAL A 1074 79.98 -35.57 -12.37
C VAL A 1074 79.33 -34.77 -13.49
N ARG A 1075 79.28 -33.44 -13.33
CA ARG A 1075 78.60 -32.51 -14.26
C ARG A 1075 77.11 -32.84 -14.46
N GLY A 1076 76.42 -33.23 -13.39
CA GLY A 1076 74.99 -33.56 -13.41
C GLY A 1076 74.63 -34.90 -14.08
N LYS A 1077 75.63 -35.70 -14.49
CA LYS A 1077 75.42 -37.10 -14.87
C LYS A 1077 75.87 -38.02 -13.75
N VAL A 1078 75.11 -39.07 -13.48
CA VAL A 1078 75.55 -40.17 -12.61
C VAL A 1078 76.83 -40.79 -13.20
N THR A 1079 77.78 -41.14 -12.35
CA THR A 1079 79.00 -41.86 -12.74
C THR A 1079 79.21 -43.16 -11.98
N THR A 1080 78.97 -43.16 -10.67
CA THR A 1080 79.21 -44.34 -9.82
C THR A 1080 78.15 -44.47 -8.75
N GLN A 1081 77.82 -45.71 -8.41
CA GLN A 1081 77.00 -46.06 -7.25
C GLN A 1081 77.83 -46.98 -6.36
N ASP A 1082 78.04 -46.56 -5.13
CA ASP A 1082 78.74 -47.31 -4.08
C ASP A 1082 77.69 -47.83 -3.10
N GLU A 1083 77.85 -49.06 -2.61
CA GLU A 1083 76.92 -49.71 -1.67
C GLU A 1083 77.69 -50.42 -0.54
N ASP A 1084 77.06 -50.50 0.64
CA ASP A 1084 77.49 -51.24 1.83
C ASP A 1084 76.43 -52.31 2.15
N THR A 1085 76.51 -53.46 1.48
CA THR A 1085 75.42 -54.46 1.45
C THR A 1085 75.47 -55.52 2.56
N ASP A 1086 76.51 -55.50 3.40
CA ASP A 1086 76.54 -56.23 4.68
C ASP A 1086 76.48 -55.32 5.93
N PHE A 1087 76.38 -53.99 5.73
CA PHE A 1087 76.13 -52.95 6.73
C PHE A 1087 77.23 -52.85 7.80
N ASP A 1088 78.50 -52.96 7.37
CA ASP A 1088 79.70 -52.93 8.22
C ASP A 1088 80.29 -51.51 8.40
N GLY A 1089 79.90 -50.55 7.56
CA GLY A 1089 80.42 -49.18 7.49
C GLY A 1089 81.51 -48.98 6.42
N GLN A 1090 81.62 -49.91 5.46
CA GLN A 1090 82.58 -49.91 4.36
C GLN A 1090 81.87 -50.27 3.05
N ILE A 1091 82.33 -49.70 1.94
CA ILE A 1091 81.80 -50.06 0.63
C ILE A 1091 82.25 -51.48 0.28
N ASP A 1092 81.31 -52.38 -0.03
CA ASP A 1092 81.56 -53.74 -0.51
C ASP A 1092 81.26 -53.89 -2.00
N GLN A 1093 80.27 -53.15 -2.53
CA GLN A 1093 79.92 -53.11 -3.95
C GLN A 1093 80.10 -51.72 -4.57
N ARG A 1094 80.49 -51.68 -5.84
CA ARG A 1094 80.62 -50.45 -6.64
C ARG A 1094 80.23 -50.72 -8.09
N PHE A 1095 79.40 -49.87 -8.67
CA PHE A 1095 78.98 -49.92 -10.06
C PHE A 1095 79.45 -48.67 -10.80
N ASP A 1096 79.97 -48.83 -12.02
CA ASP A 1096 80.16 -47.72 -12.96
C ASP A 1096 78.88 -47.59 -13.80
N LEU A 1097 78.08 -46.57 -13.48
CA LEU A 1097 76.77 -46.37 -14.11
C LEU A 1097 76.87 -45.67 -15.48
N ALA A 1098 78.08 -45.48 -16.02
CA ALA A 1098 78.30 -45.20 -17.43
C ALA A 1098 78.59 -46.45 -18.27
N THR A 1099 78.83 -47.62 -17.65
CA THR A 1099 79.04 -48.91 -18.34
C THR A 1099 78.18 -50.07 -17.84
N GLU A 1100 77.42 -49.90 -16.75
CA GLU A 1100 76.63 -50.94 -16.08
C GLU A 1100 77.47 -52.13 -15.55
N GLU A 1101 78.79 -51.95 -15.40
CA GLU A 1101 79.71 -52.98 -14.91
C GLU A 1101 80.06 -52.78 -13.42
N PRO A 1102 80.03 -53.85 -12.58
CA PRO A 1102 80.52 -53.80 -11.22
C PRO A 1102 82.06 -53.70 -11.20
N GLN A 1103 82.60 -52.69 -10.52
CA GLN A 1103 84.04 -52.51 -10.35
C GLN A 1103 84.56 -53.19 -9.06
N PRO A 1104 85.72 -53.86 -9.10
CA PRO A 1104 86.23 -54.59 -7.93
C PRO A 1104 86.72 -53.65 -6.83
N VAL A 1105 86.05 -53.65 -5.69
CA VAL A 1105 86.42 -52.88 -4.50
C VAL A 1105 87.65 -53.52 -3.83
N ASN A 1106 88.82 -52.90 -4.00
CA ASN A 1106 90.10 -53.47 -3.58
C ASN A 1106 90.52 -52.98 -2.18
N GLY A 1107 90.00 -53.65 -1.15
CA GLY A 1107 90.26 -53.35 0.26
C GLY A 1107 89.29 -52.32 0.85
N ALA A 1108 89.52 -51.93 2.11
CA ALA A 1108 88.67 -51.05 2.91
C ALA A 1108 88.40 -49.68 2.27
N ALA A 1109 87.42 -49.61 1.38
CA ALA A 1109 86.97 -48.42 0.69
C ALA A 1109 86.05 -47.63 1.64
N LYS A 1110 86.52 -46.46 2.07
CA LYS A 1110 85.74 -45.62 2.98
C LYS A 1110 84.61 -44.92 2.25
N PRO A 1111 83.38 -44.93 2.78
CA PRO A 1111 82.24 -44.25 2.18
C PRO A 1111 82.41 -42.72 2.11
N PRO A 1112 81.73 -42.05 1.16
CA PRO A 1112 81.78 -40.59 1.00
C PRO A 1112 81.24 -39.78 2.20
N SER A 1113 80.37 -40.38 3.02
CA SER A 1113 80.07 -39.92 4.39
C SER A 1113 79.47 -41.06 5.22
N LEU A 1114 79.57 -40.95 6.55
CA LEU A 1114 78.79 -41.73 7.54
C LEU A 1114 78.03 -40.75 8.46
N ALA A 1115 77.57 -39.63 7.88
CA ALA A 1115 76.86 -38.61 8.61
C ALA A 1115 75.38 -39.02 8.73
N ALA A 1116 75.01 -39.59 9.87
CA ALA A 1116 73.68 -40.13 10.12
C ALA A 1116 72.55 -39.15 9.72
N PHE A 1117 71.44 -39.69 9.21
CA PHE A 1117 70.32 -38.89 8.77
C PHE A 1117 69.63 -38.16 9.93
N GLU A 1118 69.42 -36.87 9.72
CA GLU A 1118 68.76 -36.01 10.68
C GLU A 1118 67.24 -36.17 10.64
N ARG A 1119 66.59 -35.78 11.74
CA ARG A 1119 65.14 -35.87 11.86
C ARG A 1119 64.45 -34.74 11.11
N ILE A 1120 63.64 -35.04 10.09
CA ILE A 1120 62.85 -34.01 9.40
C ILE A 1120 61.79 -33.46 10.36
N ARG A 1121 61.97 -32.19 10.75
CA ARG A 1121 61.05 -31.43 11.59
C ARG A 1121 61.15 -29.94 11.27
N CYS A 1122 60.12 -29.39 10.65
CA CYS A 1122 59.97 -27.95 10.53
C CYS A 1122 59.77 -27.34 11.93
N GLN A 1123 60.63 -26.40 12.31
CA GLN A 1123 60.69 -25.82 13.65
C GLN A 1123 60.86 -24.30 13.60
N GLY A 1124 60.48 -23.64 14.69
CA GLY A 1124 60.55 -22.20 14.83
C GLY A 1124 59.44 -21.44 14.11
N PHE A 1125 58.33 -22.09 13.78
CA PHE A 1125 57.06 -21.47 13.32
C PHE A 1125 56.67 -20.28 14.21
N SER A 1126 56.03 -19.27 13.62
CA SER A 1126 55.69 -18.04 14.34
C SER A 1126 54.64 -18.26 15.44
N ASP A 1127 54.59 -17.34 16.40
CA ASP A 1127 53.56 -17.32 17.44
C ASP A 1127 52.18 -16.88 16.92
N PHE A 1128 52.02 -16.56 15.63
CA PHE A 1128 50.72 -16.32 14.99
C PHE A 1128 49.80 -17.53 15.18
N TRP A 1129 50.30 -18.74 14.89
CA TRP A 1129 49.58 -20.02 15.03
C TRP A 1129 49.37 -20.48 16.49
N ARG A 1130 49.51 -19.57 17.45
CA ARG A 1130 49.18 -19.77 18.88
C ARG A 1130 48.15 -18.77 19.41
N ARG A 1131 47.71 -17.83 18.58
CA ARG A 1131 46.63 -16.88 18.85
C ARG A 1131 45.29 -17.47 18.42
#